data_AF-A0A9E8SFL3-F1
#
_entry.id   AF-A0A9E8SFL3-F1
#
_cell.length_a   1.000
_cell.length_b   1.000
_cell.length_c   1.000
_cell.angle_alpha   90.00
_cell.angle_beta   90.00
_cell.angle_gamma   90.00
#
_symmetry.space_group_name_H-M   'P 1'
#
loop_
_entity.id
_entity.type
_entity.pdbx_description
1 polymer ?
#
loop_
_entity_poly.entity_id
_entity_poly.type
_entity_poly.pdbx_seq_one_letter_code
_entity_poly.pdbx_strand_id
1 'polypeptide(L)'
;MLPIEGKIFLLLLIGITVYFFTKRAQYLISLLKLGKAEDRSDNSGERLRFTLGQVLTQACALKNVTGKDLAGIGHMLLFYGFSFFVVSYGFHIAEGFYEKLNPSLFGEAFNNGFFFLLDLAGLVVIVSVIWAAIRRYVVRPERLVPSLEAGIILIVVFCLMILSFMTEGFRFLAEPEPFTSGAFVGKFFAGMLSGMGLQAHVHTLFMGTWFLHMMIVFGFGIYILYSKHLHVLASHPNLYFHSTRPKGTLQPIKDFESAESFGVSKVTDFSWKQLLDLYACTECGMCSANCPANNSGKPLKPKDVIINLKHNLFENGNNLLTKKEGEEEPLIVGSVVTHDEIWDCTNCMACMEVCPVAIEHVDKLDDMRRYLVLMESNFPAEVQTVFRNMENNSNPWGMGMATRADWAKDLGVKILSEAPGEFDILFYVGCAGSFDDRYKKVSRAMVKIMQAAGINFAILGTDEKCCGDSARRIGNEYLFQTMAQENIEIFKNYNVKKVLATCPHGFNVLKKEYPQFGAEFEVIHHTELILDLIKNGRIKLKGELAKTITLHDSCFLGRYNDIYQPPRQILNSIPQAKLVEMDRIQKTSFCCGAGGGRMWMEELRGKKINEVRTEEALTKNPDLIATACPFCLTMFEDGLKAKNADEKVKVLDIAEFVANHLL
;
A
#
# COMPACT_ATOMS: atom_id res chain seq x y z
N MET A 1 26.61 -35.33 -25.55
CA MET A 1 27.33 -34.05 -25.68
C MET A 1 26.83 -33.25 -26.90
N LEU A 2 26.63 -31.94 -26.78
CA LEU A 2 26.35 -31.09 -27.95
C LEU A 2 27.53 -31.15 -28.93
N PRO A 3 27.28 -31.27 -30.25
CA PRO A 3 28.34 -31.15 -31.25
C PRO A 3 28.93 -29.73 -31.22
N ILE A 4 30.10 -29.54 -31.85
CA ILE A 4 30.80 -28.25 -31.85
C ILE A 4 29.88 -27.15 -32.41
N GLU A 5 29.13 -27.43 -33.49
CA GLU A 5 28.18 -26.45 -34.04
C GLU A 5 27.10 -26.08 -33.01
N GLY A 6 26.62 -27.06 -32.23
CA GLY A 6 25.63 -26.84 -31.18
C GLY A 6 26.15 -25.99 -30.03
N LYS A 7 27.43 -26.16 -29.65
CA LYS A 7 28.09 -25.33 -28.64
C LYS A 7 28.28 -23.89 -29.14
N ILE A 8 28.69 -23.72 -30.40
CA ILE A 8 28.80 -22.41 -31.04
C ILE A 8 27.44 -21.71 -31.07
N PHE A 9 26.38 -22.43 -31.46
CA PHE A 9 25.03 -21.88 -31.48
C PHE A 9 24.56 -21.44 -30.09
N LEU A 10 24.77 -22.26 -29.05
CA LEU A 10 24.44 -21.90 -27.67
C LEU A 10 25.21 -20.66 -27.20
N LEU A 11 26.51 -20.55 -27.50
CA LEU A 11 27.31 -19.38 -27.19
C LEU A 11 26.81 -18.12 -27.90
N LEU A 12 26.42 -18.23 -29.18
CA LEU A 12 25.83 -17.13 -29.92
C LEU A 12 24.50 -16.69 -29.29
N LEU A 13 23.64 -17.63 -28.91
CA LEU A 13 22.36 -17.34 -28.26
C LEU A 13 22.54 -16.64 -26.90
N ILE A 14 23.50 -17.10 -26.09
CA ILE A 14 23.88 -16.45 -24.83
C ILE A 14 24.41 -15.03 -25.11
N GLY A 15 25.35 -14.87 -26.05
CA GLY A 15 25.94 -13.59 -26.38
C GLY A 15 24.91 -12.55 -26.87
N ILE A 16 24.01 -12.98 -27.77
CA ILE A 16 22.87 -12.17 -28.24
C ILE A 16 21.98 -11.76 -27.07
N THR A 17 21.63 -12.71 -26.20
CA THR A 17 20.76 -12.45 -25.05
C THR A 17 21.39 -11.47 -24.09
N VAL A 18 22.65 -11.70 -23.69
CA VAL A 18 23.38 -10.81 -22.79
C VAL A 18 23.49 -9.41 -23.38
N TYR A 19 23.78 -9.28 -24.68
CA TYR A 19 23.87 -7.99 -25.35
C TYR A 19 22.54 -7.21 -25.31
N PHE A 20 21.44 -7.81 -25.77
CA PHE A 20 20.13 -7.14 -25.81
C PHE A 20 19.56 -6.89 -24.41
N PHE A 21 19.73 -7.86 -23.49
CA PHE A 21 19.35 -7.71 -22.10
C PHE A 21 20.09 -6.53 -21.46
N THR A 22 21.41 -6.47 -21.61
CA THR A 22 22.24 -5.41 -21.02
C THR A 22 21.88 -4.05 -21.60
N LYS A 23 21.73 -3.94 -22.93
CA LYS A 23 21.33 -2.70 -23.60
C LYS A 23 19.99 -2.18 -23.06
N ARG A 24 18.99 -3.06 -22.91
CA ARG A 24 17.68 -2.67 -22.38
C ARG A 24 17.73 -2.36 -20.89
N ALA A 25 18.46 -3.12 -20.09
CA ALA A 25 18.64 -2.87 -18.67
C ALA A 25 19.31 -1.51 -18.41
N GLN A 26 20.37 -1.18 -19.17
CA GLN A 26 21.02 0.13 -19.12
C GLN A 26 20.04 1.26 -19.44
N TYR A 27 19.22 1.10 -20.49
CA TYR A 27 18.17 2.08 -20.81
C TYR A 27 17.19 2.27 -19.66
N LEU A 28 16.65 1.18 -19.09
CA LEU A 28 15.72 1.24 -17.96
C LEU A 28 16.34 1.90 -16.72
N ILE A 29 17.63 1.64 -16.45
CA ILE A 29 18.38 2.28 -15.37
C ILE A 29 18.58 3.78 -15.65
N SER A 30 18.88 4.17 -16.89
CA SER A 30 18.99 5.58 -17.27
C SER A 30 17.68 6.33 -17.06
N LEU A 31 16.53 5.70 -17.35
CA LEU A 31 15.22 6.28 -17.05
C LEU A 31 14.97 6.45 -15.55
N LEU A 32 15.41 5.51 -14.71
CA LEU A 32 15.30 5.68 -13.25
C LEU A 32 16.13 6.87 -12.74
N LYS A 33 17.29 7.12 -13.38
CA LYS A 33 18.17 8.25 -13.05
C LYS A 33 17.63 9.62 -13.48
N LEU A 34 16.53 9.66 -14.26
CA LEU A 34 15.82 10.92 -14.54
C LEU A 34 15.10 11.45 -13.29
N GLY A 35 14.76 10.57 -12.35
CA GLY A 35 14.09 10.97 -11.12
C GLY A 35 15.02 11.66 -10.14
N LYS A 36 14.45 12.51 -9.28
CA LYS A 36 15.16 13.20 -8.20
C LYS A 36 15.86 12.22 -7.27
N ALA A 37 16.99 12.66 -6.70
CA ALA A 37 17.72 11.88 -5.72
C ALA A 37 16.88 11.65 -4.46
N GLU A 38 16.83 10.40 -3.99
CA GLU A 38 16.21 10.03 -2.73
C GLU A 38 17.10 9.00 -2.04
N ASP A 39 17.43 9.23 -0.77
CA ASP A 39 18.25 8.30 -0.01
C ASP A 39 17.40 7.14 0.51
N ARG A 40 17.79 5.91 0.12
CA ARG A 40 17.25 4.64 0.62
C ARG A 40 18.38 3.68 1.02
N SER A 41 19.56 4.23 1.35
CA SER A 41 20.73 3.47 1.81
C SER A 41 20.69 3.14 3.31
N ASP A 42 19.79 3.78 4.04
CA ASP A 42 19.50 3.55 5.45
C ASP A 42 18.91 2.17 5.73
N ASN A 43 19.04 1.68 6.97
CA ASN A 43 18.32 0.50 7.48
C ASN A 43 18.46 -0.77 6.60
N SER A 44 19.60 -0.96 5.93
CA SER A 44 19.83 -2.05 4.96
C SER A 44 19.52 -3.46 5.51
N GLY A 45 19.84 -3.73 6.78
CA GLY A 45 19.53 -5.01 7.43
C GLY A 45 18.03 -5.26 7.60
N GLU A 46 17.26 -4.22 7.95
CA GLU A 46 15.80 -4.30 8.03
C GLU A 46 15.20 -4.54 6.65
N ARG A 47 15.67 -3.80 5.64
CA ARG A 47 15.23 -3.91 4.25
C ARG A 47 15.46 -5.29 3.67
N LEU A 48 16.64 -5.86 3.92
CA LEU A 48 16.98 -7.21 3.52
C LEU A 48 16.09 -8.23 4.21
N ARG A 49 15.90 -8.12 5.53
CA ARG A 49 15.03 -9.01 6.31
C ARG A 49 13.58 -8.94 5.82
N PHE A 50 13.05 -7.74 5.59
CA PHE A 50 11.72 -7.54 5.04
C PHE A 50 11.59 -8.21 3.67
N THR A 51 12.53 -7.94 2.76
CA THR A 51 12.51 -8.48 1.38
C THR A 51 12.57 -10.01 1.37
N LEU A 52 13.52 -10.60 2.10
CA LEU A 52 13.62 -12.06 2.20
C LEU A 52 12.38 -12.66 2.85
N GLY A 53 11.86 -12.02 3.91
CA GLY A 53 10.60 -12.41 4.53
C GLY A 53 9.44 -12.41 3.54
N GLN A 54 9.28 -11.35 2.75
CA GLN A 54 8.20 -11.23 1.75
C GLN A 54 8.36 -12.24 0.61
N VAL A 55 9.57 -12.37 0.05
CA VAL A 55 9.84 -13.18 -1.16
C VAL A 55 9.94 -14.67 -0.84
N LEU A 56 10.71 -15.07 0.17
CA LEU A 56 10.93 -16.50 0.46
C LEU A 56 9.68 -17.17 1.02
N THR A 57 8.87 -16.46 1.80
CA THR A 57 7.60 -17.00 2.34
C THR A 57 6.41 -16.70 1.45
N GLN A 58 6.60 -15.91 0.39
CA GLN A 58 5.53 -15.39 -0.47
C GLN A 58 4.42 -14.65 0.31
N ALA A 59 4.72 -14.12 1.51
CA ALA A 59 3.79 -13.32 2.31
C ALA A 59 3.21 -12.14 1.50
N CYS A 60 4.01 -11.57 0.59
CA CYS A 60 3.57 -10.49 -0.29
C CYS A 60 2.41 -10.88 -1.20
N ALA A 61 2.42 -12.10 -1.75
CA ALA A 61 1.38 -12.63 -2.61
C ALA A 61 0.19 -13.16 -1.79
N LEU A 62 0.47 -13.80 -0.65
CA LEU A 62 -0.52 -14.48 0.17
C LEU A 62 -1.37 -13.54 1.04
N LYS A 63 -0.87 -12.35 1.41
CA LYS A 63 -1.59 -11.42 2.31
C LYS A 63 -2.98 -10.98 1.83
N ASN A 64 -3.28 -11.18 0.54
CA ASN A 64 -4.51 -10.77 -0.10
C ASN A 64 -5.44 -11.94 -0.45
N VAL A 65 -5.07 -13.17 -0.07
CA VAL A 65 -5.87 -14.36 -0.37
C VAL A 65 -7.15 -14.31 0.46
N THR A 66 -8.28 -14.48 -0.21
CA THR A 66 -9.60 -14.60 0.42
C THR A 66 -10.31 -15.83 -0.13
N GLY A 67 -11.39 -16.28 0.52
CA GLY A 67 -12.20 -17.39 0.00
C GLY A 67 -12.74 -17.15 -1.41
N LYS A 68 -12.88 -15.88 -1.84
CA LYS A 68 -13.35 -15.50 -3.19
C LYS A 68 -12.21 -15.22 -4.18
N ASP A 69 -10.99 -15.04 -3.70
CA ASP A 69 -9.85 -14.64 -4.54
C ASP A 69 -8.57 -15.36 -4.15
N LEU A 70 -8.25 -16.41 -4.93
CA LEU A 70 -7.08 -17.27 -4.73
C LEU A 70 -5.89 -16.87 -5.63
N ALA A 71 -5.90 -15.65 -6.19
CA ALA A 71 -4.84 -15.19 -7.09
C ALA A 71 -3.44 -15.24 -6.46
N GLY A 72 -3.35 -14.98 -5.15
CA GLY A 72 -2.09 -15.02 -4.40
C GLY A 72 -1.48 -16.42 -4.35
N ILE A 73 -2.31 -17.46 -4.16
CA ILE A 73 -1.86 -18.86 -4.18
C ILE A 73 -1.32 -19.22 -5.57
N GLY A 74 -2.04 -18.83 -6.64
CA GLY A 74 -1.58 -19.06 -8.00
C GLY A 74 -0.20 -18.42 -8.29
N HIS A 75 0.03 -17.18 -7.83
CA HIS A 75 1.33 -16.54 -7.97
C HIS A 75 2.43 -17.21 -7.14
N MET A 76 2.12 -17.64 -5.90
CA MET A 76 3.06 -18.40 -5.06
C MET A 76 3.49 -19.70 -5.75
N LEU A 77 2.53 -20.46 -6.31
CA LEU A 77 2.80 -21.71 -7.03
C LEU A 77 3.66 -21.47 -8.28
N LEU A 78 3.36 -20.41 -9.04
CA LEU A 78 4.19 -20.00 -10.18
C LEU A 78 5.61 -19.63 -9.73
N PHE A 79 5.77 -18.83 -8.67
CA PHE A 79 7.07 -18.42 -8.16
C PHE A 79 7.97 -19.60 -7.79
N TYR A 80 7.48 -20.55 -6.99
CA TYR A 80 8.26 -21.72 -6.61
C TYR A 80 8.50 -22.65 -7.81
N GLY A 81 7.48 -22.84 -8.66
CA GLY A 81 7.62 -23.62 -9.89
C GLY A 81 8.75 -23.10 -10.76
N PHE A 82 8.75 -21.79 -11.08
CA PHE A 82 9.81 -21.18 -11.86
C PHE A 82 11.17 -21.20 -11.14
N SER A 83 11.21 -21.13 -9.81
CA SER A 83 12.46 -21.22 -9.05
C SER A 83 13.17 -22.56 -9.28
N PHE A 84 12.42 -23.68 -9.34
CA PHE A 84 12.98 -24.97 -9.75
C PHE A 84 13.48 -24.98 -11.20
N PHE A 85 12.73 -24.37 -12.12
CA PHE A 85 13.16 -24.27 -13.52
C PHE A 85 14.40 -23.38 -13.72
N VAL A 86 14.58 -22.32 -12.94
CA VAL A 86 15.80 -21.50 -12.99
C VAL A 86 17.04 -22.34 -12.64
N VAL A 87 16.94 -23.18 -11.60
CA VAL A 87 18.01 -24.13 -11.25
C VAL A 87 18.23 -25.15 -12.36
N SER A 88 17.14 -25.70 -12.93
CA SER A 88 17.20 -26.63 -14.05
C SER A 88 17.87 -26.04 -15.29
N TYR A 89 17.56 -24.80 -15.67
CA TYR A 89 18.19 -24.12 -16.80
C TYR A 89 19.68 -23.88 -16.56
N GLY A 90 20.10 -23.60 -15.32
CA GLY A 90 21.51 -23.56 -14.95
C GLY A 90 22.23 -24.87 -15.27
N PHE A 91 21.65 -26.01 -14.91
CA PHE A 91 22.19 -27.33 -15.27
C PHE A 91 22.16 -27.59 -16.77
N HIS A 92 21.07 -27.27 -17.47
CA HIS A 92 20.97 -27.49 -18.92
C HIS A 92 22.01 -26.70 -19.72
N ILE A 93 22.26 -25.44 -19.33
CA ILE A 93 23.31 -24.62 -19.95
C ILE A 93 24.68 -25.23 -19.65
N ALA A 94 24.94 -25.64 -18.40
CA ALA A 94 26.22 -26.22 -17.99
C ALA A 94 26.50 -27.57 -18.69
N GLU A 95 25.50 -28.45 -18.77
CA GLU A 95 25.55 -29.74 -19.49
C GLU A 95 25.86 -29.56 -20.97
N GLY A 96 25.35 -28.48 -21.59
CA GLY A 96 25.67 -28.11 -22.96
C GLY A 96 27.16 -27.87 -23.22
N PHE A 97 27.91 -27.39 -22.23
CA PHE A 97 29.36 -27.19 -22.33
C PHE A 97 30.15 -28.43 -21.93
N TYR A 98 29.82 -29.01 -20.77
CA TYR A 98 30.46 -30.19 -20.23
C TYR A 98 29.41 -31.15 -19.66
N GLU A 99 29.31 -32.33 -20.25
CA GLU A 99 28.24 -33.30 -19.99
C GLU A 99 28.16 -33.78 -18.53
N LYS A 100 29.25 -33.65 -17.74
CA LYS A 100 29.24 -34.02 -16.31
C LYS A 100 28.69 -32.92 -15.39
N LEU A 101 28.46 -31.70 -15.89
CA LEU A 101 27.86 -30.60 -15.10
C LEU A 101 26.34 -30.67 -15.15
N ASN A 102 25.80 -31.78 -14.64
CA ASN A 102 24.37 -32.04 -14.56
C ASN A 102 24.00 -32.49 -13.13
N PRO A 103 22.71 -32.65 -12.79
CA PRO A 103 22.30 -32.99 -11.43
C PRO A 103 22.87 -34.32 -10.90
N SER A 104 23.24 -35.28 -11.77
CA SER A 104 23.89 -36.54 -11.37
C SER A 104 25.24 -36.37 -10.68
N LEU A 105 25.86 -35.19 -10.79
CA LEU A 105 27.07 -34.82 -10.03
C LEU A 105 26.87 -34.95 -8.51
N PHE A 106 25.64 -34.80 -8.04
CA PHE A 106 25.28 -34.91 -6.62
C PHE A 106 24.75 -36.31 -6.23
N GLY A 107 24.91 -37.29 -7.12
CA GLY A 107 24.49 -38.68 -6.91
C GLY A 107 23.10 -39.01 -7.46
N GLU A 108 22.84 -40.31 -7.61
CA GLU A 108 21.62 -40.84 -8.23
C GLU A 108 20.34 -40.42 -7.48
N ALA A 109 20.37 -40.45 -6.14
CA ALA A 109 19.23 -40.05 -5.31
C ALA A 109 18.84 -38.57 -5.53
N PHE A 110 19.83 -37.68 -5.61
CA PHE A 110 19.58 -36.27 -5.89
C PHE A 110 19.03 -36.07 -7.31
N ASN A 111 19.63 -36.73 -8.31
CA ASN A 111 19.17 -36.66 -9.70
C ASN A 111 17.72 -37.12 -9.85
N ASN A 112 17.37 -38.29 -9.30
CA ASN A 112 16.01 -38.81 -9.35
C ASN A 112 15.03 -37.89 -8.62
N GLY A 113 15.37 -37.41 -7.42
CA GLY A 113 14.54 -36.49 -6.66
C GLY A 113 14.35 -35.13 -7.36
N PHE A 114 15.41 -34.59 -7.95
CA PHE A 114 15.39 -33.31 -8.67
C PHE A 114 14.44 -33.36 -9.87
N PHE A 115 14.55 -34.38 -10.71
CA PHE A 115 13.67 -34.53 -11.88
C PHE A 115 12.23 -34.85 -11.51
N PHE A 116 11.99 -35.59 -10.42
CA PHE A 116 10.64 -35.78 -9.88
C PHE A 116 10.01 -34.44 -9.46
N LEU A 117 10.76 -33.61 -8.73
CA LEU A 117 10.31 -32.28 -8.32
C LEU A 117 10.12 -31.34 -9.52
N LEU A 118 10.98 -31.44 -10.53
CA LEU A 118 10.87 -30.64 -11.75
C LEU A 118 9.58 -30.99 -12.53
N ASP A 119 9.26 -32.28 -12.64
CA ASP A 119 8.01 -32.74 -13.26
C ASP A 119 6.77 -32.25 -12.50
N LEU A 120 6.79 -32.38 -11.17
CA LEU A 120 5.72 -31.85 -10.32
C LEU A 120 5.58 -30.32 -10.48
N ALA A 121 6.70 -29.60 -10.48
CA ALA A 121 6.72 -28.15 -10.68
C ALA A 121 6.15 -27.77 -12.05
N GLY A 122 6.51 -28.48 -13.12
CA GLY A 122 6.00 -28.23 -14.47
C GLY A 122 4.48 -28.44 -14.56
N LEU A 123 3.95 -29.50 -13.95
CA LEU A 123 2.50 -29.73 -13.89
C LEU A 123 1.78 -28.63 -13.11
N VAL A 124 2.32 -28.23 -11.96
CA VAL A 124 1.78 -27.13 -11.14
C VAL A 124 1.78 -25.81 -11.91
N VAL A 125 2.85 -25.51 -12.65
CA VAL A 125 2.92 -24.31 -13.51
C VAL A 125 1.87 -24.38 -14.62
N ILE A 126 1.72 -25.51 -15.31
CA ILE A 126 0.69 -25.68 -16.35
C ILE A 126 -0.70 -25.42 -15.79
N VAL A 127 -1.07 -26.06 -14.67
CA VAL A 127 -2.37 -25.87 -14.04
C VAL A 127 -2.57 -24.41 -13.62
N SER A 128 -1.53 -23.78 -13.06
CA SER A 128 -1.58 -22.37 -12.63
C SER A 128 -1.75 -21.41 -13.80
N VAL A 129 -1.08 -21.65 -14.93
CA VAL A 129 -1.18 -20.85 -16.16
C VAL A 129 -2.54 -21.02 -16.83
N ILE A 130 -3.05 -22.24 -16.92
CA ILE A 130 -4.41 -22.51 -17.43
C ILE A 130 -5.43 -21.77 -16.57
N TRP A 131 -5.31 -21.87 -15.24
CA TRP A 131 -6.19 -21.15 -14.32
C TRP A 131 -6.07 -19.63 -14.46
N ALA A 132 -4.85 -19.10 -14.61
CA ALA A 132 -4.61 -17.68 -14.85
C ALA A 132 -5.25 -17.21 -16.18
N ALA A 133 -5.20 -18.04 -17.23
CA ALA A 133 -5.84 -17.77 -18.51
C ALA A 133 -7.37 -17.78 -18.40
N ILE A 134 -7.95 -18.79 -17.74
CA ILE A 134 -9.40 -18.86 -17.47
C ILE A 134 -9.86 -17.63 -16.70
N ARG A 135 -9.16 -17.27 -15.62
CA ARG A 135 -9.52 -16.07 -14.84
C ARG A 135 -9.45 -14.80 -15.65
N ARG A 136 -8.44 -14.66 -16.52
CA ARG A 136 -8.22 -13.43 -17.28
C ARG A 136 -9.15 -13.28 -18.48
N TYR A 137 -9.47 -14.35 -19.19
CA TYR A 137 -10.20 -14.29 -20.46
C TYR A 137 -11.64 -14.79 -20.39
N VAL A 138 -11.98 -15.62 -19.39
CA VAL A 138 -13.33 -16.17 -19.20
C VAL A 138 -14.03 -15.52 -18.00
N VAL A 139 -13.47 -15.63 -16.79
CA VAL A 139 -14.11 -15.09 -15.56
C VAL A 139 -14.10 -13.56 -15.54
N ARG A 140 -13.01 -12.94 -16.02
CA ARG A 140 -12.83 -11.48 -16.13
C ARG A 140 -13.23 -10.70 -14.87
N PRO A 141 -12.58 -10.95 -13.71
CA PRO A 141 -12.80 -10.11 -12.52
C PRO A 141 -12.60 -8.64 -12.86
N GLU A 142 -13.44 -7.76 -12.31
CA GLU A 142 -13.48 -6.31 -12.64
C GLU A 142 -12.10 -5.62 -12.53
N ARG A 143 -11.25 -6.06 -11.60
CA ARG A 143 -9.90 -5.51 -11.40
C ARG A 143 -8.89 -5.89 -12.50
N LEU A 144 -9.16 -6.95 -13.28
CA LEU A 144 -8.25 -7.52 -14.27
C LEU A 144 -8.67 -7.14 -15.69
N VAL A 145 -7.78 -6.44 -16.40
CA VAL A 145 -7.98 -6.11 -17.81
C VAL A 145 -7.30 -7.20 -18.67
N PRO A 146 -8.01 -7.81 -19.63
CA PRO A 146 -7.39 -8.68 -20.63
C PRO A 146 -6.46 -7.87 -21.53
N SER A 147 -5.22 -8.33 -21.72
CA SER A 147 -4.29 -7.72 -22.69
C SER A 147 -3.66 -8.79 -23.55
N LEU A 148 -3.33 -8.45 -24.81
CA LEU A 148 -2.66 -9.37 -25.74
C LEU A 148 -1.33 -9.85 -25.16
N GLU A 149 -0.57 -8.92 -24.58
CA GLU A 149 0.70 -9.18 -23.93
C GLU A 149 0.60 -10.22 -22.79
N ALA A 150 -0.47 -10.18 -21.99
CA ALA A 150 -0.73 -11.23 -20.99
C ALA A 150 -0.89 -12.61 -21.64
N GLY A 151 -1.58 -12.65 -22.77
CA GLY A 151 -1.88 -13.88 -23.50
C GLY A 151 -0.60 -14.47 -24.07
N ILE A 152 0.24 -13.64 -24.69
CA ILE A 152 1.55 -14.04 -25.20
C ILE A 152 2.39 -14.66 -24.08
N ILE A 153 2.49 -14.01 -22.92
CA ILE A 153 3.23 -14.54 -21.76
C ILE A 153 2.68 -15.90 -21.32
N LEU A 154 1.36 -16.02 -21.17
CA LEU A 154 0.74 -17.28 -20.73
C LEU A 154 0.98 -18.41 -21.74
N ILE A 155 0.88 -18.13 -23.03
CA ILE A 155 1.16 -19.09 -24.10
C ILE A 155 2.63 -19.50 -24.08
N VAL A 156 3.56 -18.54 -23.99
CA VAL A 156 5.00 -18.82 -23.97
C VAL A 156 5.37 -19.70 -22.78
N VAL A 157 4.87 -19.39 -21.58
CA VAL A 157 5.12 -20.20 -20.38
C VAL A 157 4.52 -21.60 -20.54
N PHE A 158 3.28 -21.70 -21.03
CA PHE A 158 2.65 -23.01 -21.26
C PHE A 158 3.46 -23.84 -22.26
N CYS A 159 3.86 -23.25 -23.38
CA CYS A 159 4.69 -23.90 -24.40
C CYS A 159 6.06 -24.32 -23.84
N LEU A 160 6.69 -23.50 -22.99
CA LEU A 160 7.95 -23.86 -22.33
C LEU A 160 7.81 -25.12 -21.47
N MET A 161 6.73 -25.24 -20.69
CA MET A 161 6.49 -26.43 -19.87
C MET A 161 6.25 -27.68 -20.73
N ILE A 162 5.44 -27.57 -21.79
CA ILE A 162 5.19 -28.67 -22.71
C ILE A 162 6.47 -29.10 -23.44
N LEU A 163 7.25 -28.14 -23.96
CA LEU A 163 8.52 -28.41 -24.62
C LEU A 163 9.53 -29.04 -23.67
N SER A 164 9.52 -28.69 -22.38
CA SER A 164 10.35 -29.33 -21.37
C SER A 164 10.02 -30.82 -21.26
N PHE A 165 8.74 -31.18 -21.12
CA PHE A 165 8.32 -32.59 -21.04
C PHE A 165 8.53 -33.37 -22.34
N MET A 166 8.33 -32.72 -23.49
CA MET A 166 8.62 -33.34 -24.79
C MET A 166 10.11 -33.61 -24.96
N THR A 167 10.96 -32.66 -24.58
CA THR A 167 12.43 -32.82 -24.68
C THR A 167 12.89 -33.96 -23.78
N GLU A 168 12.38 -34.06 -22.55
CA GLU A 168 12.68 -35.18 -21.66
C GLU A 168 12.13 -36.51 -22.20
N GLY A 169 10.93 -36.52 -22.80
CA GLY A 169 10.36 -37.71 -23.43
C GLY A 169 11.19 -38.22 -24.61
N PHE A 170 11.72 -37.33 -25.46
CA PHE A 170 12.65 -37.72 -26.51
C PHE A 170 14.00 -38.18 -25.94
N ARG A 171 14.47 -37.60 -24.82
CA ARG A 171 15.67 -38.06 -24.12
C ARG A 171 15.55 -39.53 -23.68
N PHE A 172 14.43 -39.88 -23.06
CA PHE A 172 14.13 -41.27 -22.65
C PHE A 172 14.13 -42.28 -23.81
N LEU A 173 13.73 -41.85 -25.01
CA LEU A 173 13.72 -42.70 -26.20
C LEU A 173 15.09 -42.75 -26.91
N ALA A 174 15.92 -41.72 -26.72
CA ALA A 174 17.21 -41.57 -27.40
C ALA A 174 18.36 -42.24 -26.64
N GLU A 175 18.27 -42.32 -25.31
CA GLU A 175 19.32 -42.88 -24.46
C GLU A 175 19.02 -44.35 -24.11
N PRO A 176 20.01 -45.26 -24.18
CA PRO A 176 19.80 -46.69 -23.93
C PRO A 176 19.48 -47.01 -22.46
N GLU A 177 19.98 -46.18 -21.54
CA GLU A 177 19.62 -46.22 -20.12
C GLU A 177 19.00 -44.87 -19.75
N PRO A 178 17.91 -44.85 -18.96
CA PRO A 178 17.26 -43.62 -18.59
C PRO A 178 18.17 -42.76 -17.71
N PHE A 179 18.40 -41.52 -18.13
CA PHE A 179 19.16 -40.52 -17.37
C PHE A 179 18.65 -40.33 -15.93
N THR A 180 17.36 -40.51 -15.70
CA THR A 180 16.70 -40.42 -14.40
C THR A 180 15.50 -41.36 -14.35
N SER A 181 15.26 -41.97 -13.20
CA SER A 181 14.02 -42.72 -12.97
C SER A 181 12.88 -41.83 -12.44
N GLY A 182 13.17 -40.60 -12.02
CA GLY A 182 12.24 -39.70 -11.35
C GLY A 182 11.33 -38.87 -12.26
N ALA A 183 11.68 -38.70 -13.55
CA ALA A 183 10.90 -37.92 -14.52
C ALA A 183 9.68 -38.71 -15.05
N PHE A 184 8.63 -38.83 -14.23
CA PHE A 184 7.42 -39.59 -14.55
C PHE A 184 6.58 -38.99 -15.69
N VAL A 185 6.55 -37.66 -15.83
CA VAL A 185 5.88 -36.97 -16.95
C VAL A 185 6.71 -37.15 -18.21
N GLY A 186 8.04 -37.03 -18.12
CA GLY A 186 8.94 -37.37 -19.23
C GLY A 186 8.69 -38.77 -19.78
N LYS A 187 8.58 -39.78 -18.89
CA LYS A 187 8.22 -41.17 -19.28
C LYS A 187 6.86 -41.28 -19.95
N PHE A 188 5.86 -40.55 -19.46
CA PHE A 188 4.54 -40.51 -20.10
C PHE A 188 4.64 -39.96 -21.54
N PHE A 189 5.37 -38.87 -21.74
CA PHE A 189 5.63 -38.32 -23.08
C PHE A 189 6.42 -39.29 -23.95
N ALA A 190 7.41 -40.02 -23.41
CA ALA A 190 8.15 -41.05 -24.15
C ALA A 190 7.20 -42.14 -24.69
N GLY A 191 6.28 -42.64 -23.86
CA GLY A 191 5.26 -43.62 -24.28
C GLY A 191 4.34 -43.08 -25.38
N MET A 192 3.86 -41.84 -25.22
CA MET A 192 3.02 -41.17 -26.21
C MET A 192 3.74 -40.99 -27.55
N LEU A 193 4.98 -40.48 -27.53
CA LEU A 193 5.80 -40.24 -28.72
C LEU A 193 6.17 -41.54 -29.43
N SER A 194 6.44 -42.61 -28.67
CA SER A 194 6.64 -43.95 -29.19
C SER A 194 5.39 -44.48 -29.91
N GLY A 195 4.21 -44.29 -29.31
CA GLY A 195 2.92 -44.68 -29.91
C GLY A 195 2.60 -43.94 -31.22
N MET A 196 3.17 -42.74 -31.40
CA MET A 196 3.07 -41.97 -32.65
C MET A 196 4.07 -42.41 -33.74
N GLY A 197 4.92 -43.40 -33.47
CA GLY A 197 5.90 -43.91 -34.45
C GLY A 197 7.11 -42.99 -34.67
N LEU A 198 7.39 -42.04 -33.76
CA LEU A 198 8.45 -41.04 -33.93
C LEU A 198 9.86 -41.53 -33.59
N GLN A 199 10.02 -42.81 -33.24
CA GLN A 199 11.31 -43.38 -32.79
C GLN A 199 12.41 -43.26 -33.84
N ALA A 200 12.08 -43.42 -35.13
CA ALA A 200 13.05 -43.33 -36.23
C ALA A 200 13.75 -41.95 -36.33
N HIS A 201 13.17 -40.91 -35.72
CA HIS A 201 13.69 -39.54 -35.75
C HIS A 201 14.04 -39.00 -34.37
N VAL A 202 14.15 -39.88 -33.35
CA VAL A 202 14.26 -39.48 -31.94
C VAL A 202 15.42 -38.52 -31.67
N HIS A 203 16.61 -38.76 -32.21
CA HIS A 203 17.76 -37.89 -32.00
C HIS A 203 17.58 -36.50 -32.64
N THR A 204 17.02 -36.44 -33.85
CA THR A 204 16.74 -35.18 -34.54
C THR A 204 15.66 -34.38 -33.80
N LEU A 205 14.61 -35.06 -33.34
CA LEU A 205 13.52 -34.44 -32.59
C LEU A 205 13.97 -33.96 -31.22
N PHE A 206 14.76 -34.76 -30.49
CA PHE A 206 15.39 -34.35 -29.23
C PHE A 206 16.20 -33.07 -29.40
N MET A 207 17.12 -33.05 -30.38
CA MET A 207 17.95 -31.87 -30.64
C MET A 207 17.10 -30.67 -31.07
N GLY A 208 16.09 -30.89 -31.91
CA GLY A 208 15.17 -29.85 -32.37
C GLY A 208 14.36 -29.23 -31.23
N THR A 209 13.75 -30.06 -30.37
CA THR A 209 12.99 -29.56 -29.21
C THR A 209 13.89 -28.89 -28.18
N TRP A 210 15.09 -29.41 -27.97
CA TRP A 210 16.06 -28.82 -27.06
C TRP A 210 16.49 -27.42 -27.51
N PHE A 211 16.88 -27.25 -28.79
CA PHE A 211 17.24 -25.93 -29.31
C PHE A 211 16.05 -24.97 -29.36
N LEU A 212 14.86 -25.45 -29.75
CA LEU A 212 13.65 -24.64 -29.74
C LEU A 212 13.33 -24.15 -28.33
N HIS A 213 13.42 -25.04 -27.33
CA HIS A 213 13.22 -24.67 -25.93
C HIS A 213 14.24 -23.61 -25.50
N MET A 214 15.54 -23.80 -25.79
CA MET A 214 16.57 -22.80 -25.47
C MET A 214 16.28 -21.45 -26.15
N MET A 215 15.95 -21.43 -27.44
CA MET A 215 15.61 -20.20 -28.15
C MET A 215 14.44 -19.45 -27.50
N ILE A 216 13.42 -20.18 -27.04
CA ILE A 216 12.28 -19.57 -26.34
C ILE A 216 12.71 -19.07 -24.96
N VAL A 217 13.50 -19.82 -24.18
CA VAL A 217 13.99 -19.37 -22.85
C VAL A 217 14.80 -18.08 -22.97
N PHE A 218 15.80 -18.06 -23.85
CA PHE A 218 16.67 -16.91 -24.07
C PHE A 218 15.91 -15.72 -24.67
N GLY A 219 15.06 -15.96 -25.67
CA GLY A 219 14.20 -14.92 -26.26
C GLY A 219 13.19 -14.34 -25.26
N PHE A 220 12.59 -15.20 -24.42
CA PHE A 220 11.70 -14.77 -23.35
C PHE A 220 12.45 -13.95 -22.29
N GLY A 221 13.69 -14.33 -21.97
CA GLY A 221 14.59 -13.56 -21.09
C GLY A 221 14.78 -12.11 -21.55
N ILE A 222 14.93 -11.87 -22.85
CA ILE A 222 14.95 -10.52 -23.42
C ILE A 222 13.56 -9.87 -23.31
N TYR A 223 12.51 -10.58 -23.71
CA TYR A 223 11.14 -10.08 -23.75
C TYR A 223 10.60 -9.61 -22.38
N ILE A 224 11.07 -10.20 -21.27
CA ILE A 224 10.72 -9.76 -19.91
C ILE A 224 10.96 -8.25 -19.72
N LEU A 225 12.06 -7.71 -20.25
CA LEU A 225 12.44 -6.30 -20.08
C LEU A 225 11.64 -5.31 -20.96
N TYR A 226 10.92 -5.83 -21.96
CA TYR A 226 10.10 -5.06 -22.88
C TYR A 226 8.61 -5.19 -22.57
N SER A 227 8.26 -6.11 -21.68
CA SER A 227 6.87 -6.45 -21.42
C SER A 227 6.44 -6.08 -20.00
N LYS A 228 5.14 -6.23 -19.73
CA LYS A 228 4.59 -6.16 -18.38
C LYS A 228 5.15 -7.20 -17.42
N HIS A 229 5.87 -8.22 -17.92
CA HIS A 229 6.60 -9.17 -17.08
C HIS A 229 7.84 -8.57 -16.42
N LEU A 230 8.23 -7.33 -16.78
CA LEU A 230 9.30 -6.57 -16.13
C LEU A 230 9.18 -6.54 -14.59
N HIS A 231 7.95 -6.62 -14.07
CA HIS A 231 7.71 -6.69 -12.63
C HIS A 231 8.46 -7.84 -11.95
N VAL A 232 8.72 -8.98 -12.60
CA VAL A 232 9.48 -10.09 -11.98
C VAL A 232 10.90 -9.63 -11.61
N LEU A 233 11.50 -8.75 -12.40
CA LEU A 233 12.81 -8.17 -12.11
C LEU A 233 12.70 -6.97 -11.17
N ALA A 234 11.71 -6.09 -11.36
CA ALA A 234 11.59 -4.84 -10.61
C ALA A 234 10.95 -4.99 -9.21
N SER A 235 10.15 -6.03 -8.96
CA SER A 235 9.46 -6.23 -7.67
C SER A 235 10.43 -6.45 -6.51
N HIS A 236 11.49 -7.23 -6.73
CA HIS A 236 12.49 -7.54 -5.72
C HIS A 236 13.25 -6.29 -5.23
N PRO A 237 13.87 -5.47 -6.10
CA PRO A 237 14.48 -4.23 -5.66
C PRO A 237 13.45 -3.24 -5.11
N ASN A 238 12.21 -3.23 -5.61
CA ASN A 238 11.19 -2.33 -5.05
C ASN A 238 10.80 -2.68 -3.60
N LEU A 239 10.71 -3.99 -3.28
CA LEU A 239 10.53 -4.47 -1.91
C LEU A 239 11.74 -4.14 -1.03
N TYR A 240 12.96 -4.24 -1.56
CA TYR A 240 14.16 -3.87 -0.82
C TYR A 240 14.19 -2.37 -0.49
N PHE A 241 13.89 -1.52 -1.47
CA PHE A 241 13.89 -0.07 -1.28
C PHE A 241 12.57 0.49 -0.70
N HIS A 242 11.70 -0.34 -0.11
CA HIS A 242 10.44 0.09 0.52
C HIS A 242 10.64 1.16 1.62
N SER A 243 9.66 2.01 1.91
CA SER A 243 9.85 3.04 2.95
C SER A 243 10.02 2.44 4.35
N THR A 244 11.13 2.76 5.01
CA THR A 244 11.47 2.47 6.42
C THR A 244 11.06 3.60 7.36
N ARG A 245 10.57 4.71 6.80
CA ARG A 245 10.07 5.86 7.56
C ARG A 245 8.83 5.46 8.37
N PRO A 246 8.54 6.15 9.49
CA PRO A 246 7.30 5.94 10.21
C PRO A 246 6.10 5.97 9.24
N LYS A 247 5.28 4.92 9.27
CA LYS A 247 4.18 4.75 8.31
C LYS A 247 3.25 5.97 8.32
N GLY A 248 2.95 6.51 7.14
CA GLY A 248 2.03 7.64 7.00
C GLY A 248 2.63 9.03 7.22
N THR A 249 3.95 9.17 7.13
CA THR A 249 4.64 10.47 7.09
C THR A 249 4.92 10.92 5.67
N LEU A 250 4.72 12.21 5.37
CA LEU A 250 5.26 12.83 4.16
C LEU A 250 6.67 13.38 4.39
N GLN A 251 7.48 13.44 3.34
CA GLN A 251 8.75 14.18 3.41
C GLN A 251 8.46 15.68 3.42
N PRO A 252 9.13 16.46 4.29
CA PRO A 252 9.04 17.91 4.23
C PRO A 252 9.72 18.46 2.97
N ILE A 253 9.16 19.53 2.43
CA ILE A 253 9.88 20.41 1.50
C ILE A 253 10.89 21.18 2.35
N LYS A 254 12.19 20.99 2.09
CA LYS A 254 13.26 21.57 2.93
C LYS A 254 13.59 23.02 2.58
N ASP A 255 13.42 23.38 1.32
CA ASP A 255 13.86 24.67 0.79
C ASP A 255 12.69 25.32 0.06
N PHE A 256 12.05 26.30 0.71
CA PHE A 256 11.02 27.14 0.11
C PHE A 256 11.58 28.41 -0.53
N GLU A 257 12.85 28.75 -0.26
CA GLU A 257 13.42 30.04 -0.66
C GLU A 257 14.11 29.95 -2.02
N SER A 258 14.76 28.82 -2.32
CA SER A 258 15.53 28.65 -3.56
C SER A 258 14.89 27.71 -4.58
N ALA A 259 13.88 26.92 -4.17
CA ALA A 259 13.24 25.97 -5.07
C ALA A 259 12.34 26.67 -6.11
N GLU A 260 12.60 26.40 -7.39
CA GLU A 260 11.81 26.95 -8.50
C GLU A 260 10.45 26.27 -8.68
N SER A 261 10.27 25.07 -8.12
CA SER A 261 9.00 24.33 -8.18
C SER A 261 8.79 23.42 -6.97
N PHE A 262 7.53 23.26 -6.60
CA PHE A 262 7.10 22.41 -5.49
C PHE A 262 6.21 21.28 -5.98
N GLY A 263 6.35 20.10 -5.36
CA GLY A 263 5.58 18.92 -5.71
C GLY A 263 6.03 18.26 -7.02
N VAL A 264 5.08 17.58 -7.67
CA VAL A 264 5.30 16.82 -8.91
C VAL A 264 4.31 17.26 -9.99
N SER A 265 4.85 17.76 -11.10
CA SER A 265 4.10 18.18 -12.29
C SER A 265 4.47 17.40 -13.54
N LYS A 266 5.73 16.92 -13.59
CA LYS A 266 6.35 16.16 -14.68
C LYS A 266 6.81 14.82 -14.15
N VAL A 267 6.99 13.84 -15.04
CA VAL A 267 7.44 12.49 -14.62
C VAL A 267 8.86 12.50 -14.02
N THR A 268 9.72 13.43 -14.42
CA THR A 268 11.08 13.62 -13.90
C THR A 268 11.11 14.29 -12.52
N ASP A 269 10.00 14.89 -12.07
CA ASP A 269 9.88 15.44 -10.72
C ASP A 269 9.81 14.36 -9.64
N PHE A 270 9.40 13.14 -10.00
CA PHE A 270 9.39 12.00 -9.10
C PHE A 270 10.82 11.61 -8.70
N SER A 271 10.98 11.02 -7.52
CA SER A 271 12.25 10.38 -7.16
C SER A 271 12.52 9.12 -7.99
N TRP A 272 13.78 8.70 -8.08
CA TRP A 272 14.14 7.42 -8.72
C TRP A 272 13.37 6.23 -8.12
N LYS A 273 13.03 6.28 -6.82
CA LYS A 273 12.25 5.23 -6.14
C LYS A 273 10.77 5.28 -6.53
N GLN A 274 10.20 6.48 -6.68
CA GLN A 274 8.85 6.66 -7.21
C GLN A 274 8.75 6.20 -8.67
N LEU A 275 9.82 6.32 -9.47
CA LEU A 275 9.91 5.73 -10.81
C LEU A 275 10.05 4.19 -10.78
N LEU A 276 10.83 3.65 -9.84
CA LEU A 276 10.97 2.19 -9.66
C LEU A 276 9.63 1.50 -9.34
N ASP A 277 8.76 2.17 -8.58
CA ASP A 277 7.40 1.70 -8.31
C ASP A 277 6.60 1.44 -9.59
N LEU A 278 6.79 2.26 -10.63
CA LEU A 278 6.13 2.11 -11.92
C LEU A 278 6.53 0.79 -12.59
N TYR A 279 7.80 0.40 -12.46
CA TYR A 279 8.32 -0.83 -13.07
C TYR A 279 7.84 -2.07 -12.32
N ALA A 280 7.73 -1.96 -11.00
CA ALA A 280 7.34 -3.05 -10.12
C ALA A 280 5.84 -3.40 -10.20
N CYS A 281 5.00 -2.52 -10.73
CA CYS A 281 3.55 -2.76 -10.82
C CYS A 281 3.23 -4.08 -11.53
N THR A 282 2.51 -4.96 -10.83
CA THR A 282 2.09 -6.28 -11.33
C THR A 282 0.76 -6.25 -12.07
N GLU A 283 0.13 -5.08 -12.20
CA GLU A 283 -1.22 -4.88 -12.77
C GLU A 283 -2.30 -5.76 -12.11
N CYS A 284 -2.08 -6.22 -10.87
CA CYS A 284 -3.03 -7.09 -10.19
C CYS A 284 -4.33 -6.36 -9.83
N GLY A 285 -4.31 -5.04 -9.62
CA GLY A 285 -5.52 -4.26 -9.32
C GLY A 285 -6.10 -4.45 -7.92
N MET A 286 -5.37 -5.09 -7.00
CA MET A 286 -5.76 -5.16 -5.58
C MET A 286 -5.93 -3.75 -4.98
N CYS A 287 -5.05 -2.82 -5.37
CA CYS A 287 -5.11 -1.42 -4.92
C CYS A 287 -6.39 -0.71 -5.38
N SER A 288 -6.86 -0.94 -6.62
CA SER A 288 -8.14 -0.40 -7.11
C SER A 288 -9.34 -1.10 -6.49
N ALA A 289 -9.30 -2.42 -6.32
CA ALA A 289 -10.37 -3.19 -5.69
C ALA A 289 -10.59 -2.80 -4.21
N ASN A 290 -9.57 -2.27 -3.53
CA ASN A 290 -9.67 -1.81 -2.13
C ASN A 290 -9.74 -0.29 -2.01
N CYS A 291 -9.70 0.47 -3.12
CA CYS A 291 -9.79 1.91 -3.09
C CYS A 291 -11.24 2.36 -2.79
N PRO A 292 -11.49 3.13 -1.72
CA PRO A 292 -12.83 3.60 -1.41
C PRO A 292 -13.44 4.46 -2.51
N ALA A 293 -12.62 5.29 -3.18
CA ALA A 293 -13.05 6.10 -4.31
C ALA A 293 -13.57 5.21 -5.46
N ASN A 294 -12.75 4.27 -5.95
CA ASN A 294 -13.16 3.32 -7.00
C ASN A 294 -14.43 2.54 -6.64
N ASN A 295 -14.51 2.00 -5.42
CA ASN A 295 -15.68 1.25 -4.94
C ASN A 295 -16.95 2.11 -4.77
N SER A 296 -16.81 3.43 -4.77
CA SER A 296 -17.92 4.38 -4.75
C SER A 296 -18.27 4.92 -6.15
N GLY A 297 -17.68 4.37 -7.22
CA GLY A 297 -17.94 4.80 -8.60
C GLY A 297 -17.20 6.07 -9.02
N LYS A 298 -16.14 6.45 -8.29
CA LYS A 298 -15.30 7.61 -8.63
C LYS A 298 -14.14 7.21 -9.57
N PRO A 299 -13.62 8.15 -10.38
CA PRO A 299 -12.53 7.91 -11.32
C PRO A 299 -11.26 7.27 -10.74
N LEU A 300 -10.85 7.62 -9.52
CA LEU A 300 -9.57 7.17 -8.94
C LEU A 300 -9.44 5.64 -8.88
N LYS A 301 -8.58 5.11 -9.75
CA LYS A 301 -8.10 3.73 -9.76
C LYS A 301 -6.59 3.70 -9.57
N PRO A 302 -6.08 3.44 -8.34
CA PRO A 302 -4.65 3.46 -8.06
C PRO A 302 -3.79 2.61 -9.00
N LYS A 303 -4.30 1.47 -9.49
CA LYS A 303 -3.61 0.65 -10.50
C LYS A 303 -3.41 1.42 -11.80
N ASP A 304 -4.46 2.08 -12.29
CA ASP A 304 -4.47 2.76 -13.59
C ASP A 304 -3.59 4.00 -13.53
N VAL A 305 -3.59 4.76 -12.42
CA VAL A 305 -2.64 5.85 -12.17
C VAL A 305 -1.19 5.38 -12.34
N ILE A 306 -0.80 4.27 -11.71
CA ILE A 306 0.57 3.74 -11.83
C ILE A 306 0.89 3.26 -13.25
N ILE A 307 -0.06 2.61 -13.93
CA ILE A 307 0.12 2.13 -15.31
C ILE A 307 0.25 3.31 -16.28
N ASN A 308 -0.60 4.32 -16.15
CA ASN A 308 -0.59 5.51 -17.01
C ASN A 308 0.72 6.28 -16.84
N LEU A 309 1.20 6.45 -15.59
CA LEU A 309 2.52 7.04 -15.33
C LEU A 309 3.67 6.21 -15.92
N LYS A 310 3.59 4.87 -15.82
CA LYS A 310 4.57 3.96 -16.44
C LYS A 310 4.61 4.13 -17.96
N HIS A 311 3.44 4.18 -18.60
CA HIS A 311 3.34 4.37 -20.04
C HIS A 311 3.90 5.73 -20.45
N ASN A 312 3.52 6.80 -19.74
CA ASN A 312 4.06 8.14 -19.99
C ASN A 312 5.61 8.17 -19.90
N LEU A 313 6.20 7.54 -18.87
CA LEU A 313 7.65 7.46 -18.73
C LEU A 313 8.31 6.70 -19.90
N PHE A 314 7.72 5.59 -20.35
CA PHE A 314 8.29 4.77 -21.41
C PHE A 314 8.10 5.35 -22.81
N GLU A 315 6.96 5.98 -23.08
CA GLU A 315 6.67 6.65 -24.35
C GLU A 315 7.56 7.88 -24.54
N ASN A 316 7.80 8.65 -23.47
CA ASN A 316 8.63 9.85 -23.52
C ASN A 316 10.11 9.59 -23.21
N GLY A 317 10.48 8.40 -22.75
CA GLY A 317 11.78 8.12 -22.15
C GLY A 317 12.99 8.45 -23.02
N ASN A 318 12.93 8.17 -24.33
CA ASN A 318 14.02 8.54 -25.25
C ASN A 318 14.18 10.05 -25.34
N ASN A 319 13.08 10.78 -25.52
CA ASN A 319 13.08 12.24 -25.62
C ASN A 319 13.60 12.86 -24.33
N LEU A 320 13.19 12.33 -23.17
CA LEU A 320 13.66 12.79 -21.86
C LEU A 320 15.18 12.59 -21.67
N LEU A 321 15.75 11.48 -22.16
CA LEU A 321 17.17 11.17 -22.03
C LEU A 321 18.06 11.98 -22.99
N THR A 322 17.54 12.36 -24.17
CA THR A 322 18.25 13.15 -25.17
C THR A 322 17.86 14.62 -25.17
N LYS A 323 17.03 15.01 -24.20
CA LYS A 323 16.44 16.33 -24.09
C LYS A 323 17.53 17.40 -24.07
N LYS A 324 17.35 18.45 -24.87
CA LYS A 324 18.21 19.64 -24.82
C LYS A 324 17.72 20.63 -23.78
N GLU A 325 18.65 21.41 -23.26
CA GLU A 325 18.33 22.53 -22.37
C GLU A 325 17.33 23.49 -23.06
N GLY A 326 16.23 23.80 -22.37
CA GLY A 326 15.15 24.65 -22.90
C GLY A 326 13.98 23.92 -23.55
N GLU A 327 14.04 22.61 -23.79
CA GLU A 327 12.88 21.84 -24.27
C GLU A 327 11.86 21.63 -23.13
N GLU A 328 10.56 21.84 -23.40
CA GLU A 328 9.53 21.62 -22.38
C GLU A 328 9.21 20.13 -22.20
N GLU A 329 8.97 19.73 -20.96
CA GLU A 329 8.52 18.39 -20.62
C GLU A 329 7.00 18.34 -20.50
N PRO A 330 6.36 17.27 -20.99
CA PRO A 330 4.93 17.12 -20.88
C PRO A 330 4.53 17.01 -19.40
N LEU A 331 3.55 17.82 -19.01
CA LEU A 331 2.89 17.69 -17.72
C LEU A 331 2.23 16.32 -17.63
N ILE A 332 2.23 15.74 -16.43
CA ILE A 332 1.49 14.51 -16.10
C ILE A 332 0.20 14.82 -15.34
N VAL A 333 0.15 15.95 -14.64
CA VAL A 333 -1.03 16.43 -13.92
C VAL A 333 -2.04 17.00 -14.92
N GLY A 334 -3.28 16.54 -14.86
CA GLY A 334 -4.37 16.92 -15.77
C GLY A 334 -4.41 16.15 -17.10
N SER A 335 -3.28 15.55 -17.53
CA SER A 335 -3.15 14.81 -18.79
C SER A 335 -3.08 13.29 -18.60
N VAL A 336 -2.16 12.82 -17.75
CA VAL A 336 -1.89 11.40 -17.46
C VAL A 336 -2.63 10.94 -16.21
N VAL A 337 -2.65 11.81 -15.20
CA VAL A 337 -3.44 11.68 -13.98
C VAL A 337 -4.37 12.87 -13.91
N THR A 338 -5.67 12.62 -13.99
CA THR A 338 -6.68 13.70 -14.01
C THR A 338 -6.78 14.39 -12.65
N HIS A 339 -7.22 15.65 -12.65
CA HIS A 339 -7.50 16.38 -11.40
C HIS A 339 -8.48 15.63 -10.50
N ASP A 340 -9.49 15.00 -11.09
CA ASP A 340 -10.48 14.22 -10.36
C ASP A 340 -9.85 13.01 -9.65
N GLU A 341 -8.97 12.27 -10.32
CA GLU A 341 -8.25 11.15 -9.70
C GLU A 341 -7.38 11.62 -8.52
N ILE A 342 -6.73 12.78 -8.65
CA ILE A 342 -5.89 13.36 -7.58
C ILE A 342 -6.76 13.75 -6.38
N TRP A 343 -7.87 14.45 -6.62
CA TRP A 343 -8.73 14.98 -5.55
C TRP A 343 -9.67 13.94 -4.93
N ASP A 344 -9.96 12.83 -5.60
CA ASP A 344 -10.76 11.73 -5.06
C ASP A 344 -9.97 10.88 -4.01
N CYS A 345 -8.65 11.05 -3.91
CA CYS A 345 -7.83 10.33 -2.95
C CYS A 345 -8.15 10.76 -1.50
N THR A 346 -8.58 9.81 -0.68
CA THR A 346 -8.90 10.10 0.74
C THR A 346 -7.72 9.92 1.68
N ASN A 347 -6.49 9.70 1.19
CA ASN A 347 -5.31 9.45 2.04
C ASN A 347 -5.55 8.33 3.07
N CYS A 348 -6.18 7.22 2.68
CA CYS A 348 -6.53 6.14 3.62
C CYS A 348 -5.49 5.02 3.68
N MET A 349 -4.51 4.97 2.78
CA MET A 349 -3.51 3.89 2.60
C MET A 349 -4.07 2.49 2.28
N ALA A 350 -5.36 2.34 1.96
CA ALA A 350 -5.92 1.03 1.60
C ALA A 350 -5.18 0.39 0.41
N CYS A 351 -4.81 1.18 -0.60
CA CYS A 351 -4.05 0.74 -1.77
C CYS A 351 -2.64 0.24 -1.44
N MET A 352 -1.96 0.90 -0.50
CA MET A 352 -0.59 0.55 -0.08
C MET A 352 -0.58 -0.70 0.81
N GLU A 353 -1.57 -0.84 1.70
CA GLU A 353 -1.69 -2.00 2.59
C GLU A 353 -1.80 -3.31 1.79
N VAL A 354 -2.60 -3.30 0.71
CA VAL A 354 -2.83 -4.49 -0.14
C VAL A 354 -1.80 -4.65 -1.27
N CYS A 355 -0.87 -3.71 -1.49
CA CYS A 355 0.07 -3.81 -2.60
C CYS A 355 1.10 -4.93 -2.34
N PRO A 356 1.20 -5.99 -3.17
CA PRO A 356 2.16 -7.07 -2.95
C PRO A 356 3.62 -6.62 -3.11
N VAL A 357 3.86 -5.56 -3.88
CA VAL A 357 5.20 -5.09 -4.24
C VAL A 357 5.54 -3.74 -3.61
N ALA A 358 4.83 -3.36 -2.53
CA ALA A 358 5.10 -2.18 -1.71
C ALA A 358 5.17 -0.83 -2.47
N ILE A 359 4.30 -0.63 -3.47
CA ILE A 359 4.21 0.66 -4.19
C ILE A 359 3.67 1.77 -3.30
N GLU A 360 4.37 2.90 -3.26
CA GLU A 360 4.05 4.10 -2.50
C GLU A 360 3.07 4.97 -3.31
N HIS A 361 1.78 4.60 -3.29
CA HIS A 361 0.73 5.25 -4.11
C HIS A 361 0.32 6.63 -3.57
N VAL A 362 0.16 6.75 -2.25
CA VAL A 362 -0.36 7.98 -1.61
C VAL A 362 0.64 9.12 -1.77
N ASP A 363 1.93 8.86 -1.53
CA ASP A 363 3.02 9.85 -1.68
C ASP A 363 3.01 10.52 -3.07
N LYS A 364 2.79 9.77 -4.15
CA LYS A 364 2.71 10.33 -5.51
C LYS A 364 1.53 11.29 -5.68
N LEU A 365 0.36 10.93 -5.12
CA LEU A 365 -0.84 11.76 -5.19
C LEU A 365 -0.69 13.03 -4.32
N ASP A 366 -0.06 12.91 -3.16
CA ASP A 366 0.22 14.05 -2.28
C ASP A 366 1.26 15.00 -2.90
N ASP A 367 2.27 14.48 -3.58
CA ASP A 367 3.24 15.33 -4.30
C ASP A 367 2.62 16.04 -5.51
N MET A 368 1.70 15.40 -6.24
CA MET A 368 0.94 16.09 -7.29
C MET A 368 -0.01 17.15 -6.70
N ARG A 369 -0.61 16.90 -5.52
CA ARG A 369 -1.39 17.91 -4.80
C ARG A 369 -0.55 19.11 -4.37
N ARG A 370 0.67 18.88 -3.89
CA ARG A 370 1.61 19.96 -3.55
C ARG A 370 1.89 20.86 -4.75
N TYR A 371 2.09 20.29 -5.93
CA TYR A 371 2.24 21.07 -7.15
C TYR A 371 0.98 21.90 -7.46
N LEU A 372 -0.18 21.24 -7.50
CA LEU A 372 -1.45 21.91 -7.77
C LEU A 372 -1.73 23.07 -6.81
N VAL A 373 -1.44 22.90 -5.52
CA VAL A 373 -1.69 23.92 -4.51
C VAL A 373 -0.64 25.03 -4.51
N LEU A 374 0.65 24.68 -4.50
CA LEU A 374 1.73 25.65 -4.28
C LEU A 374 2.18 26.37 -5.55
N MET A 375 1.96 25.76 -6.73
CA MET A 375 2.38 26.33 -8.02
C MET A 375 1.19 26.86 -8.82
N GLU A 376 0.13 26.06 -8.95
CA GLU A 376 -0.99 26.38 -9.85
C GLU A 376 -2.17 27.08 -9.16
N SER A 377 -2.17 27.15 -7.83
CA SER A 377 -3.35 27.57 -7.05
C SER A 377 -4.65 26.86 -7.47
N ASN A 378 -4.53 25.60 -7.90
CA ASN A 378 -5.62 24.80 -8.47
C ASN A 378 -6.08 23.74 -7.47
N PHE A 379 -7.16 24.04 -6.77
CA PHE A 379 -7.79 23.16 -5.79
C PHE A 379 -9.30 23.46 -5.73
N PRO A 380 -10.12 22.55 -5.18
CA PRO A 380 -11.56 22.81 -5.01
C PRO A 380 -11.84 24.13 -4.28
N ALA A 381 -12.86 24.87 -4.70
CA ALA A 381 -13.10 26.24 -4.24
C ALA A 381 -13.29 26.35 -2.72
N GLU A 382 -13.89 25.34 -2.10
CA GLU A 382 -14.13 25.26 -0.65
C GLU A 382 -12.81 25.28 0.15
N VAL A 383 -11.74 24.71 -0.42
CA VAL A 383 -10.41 24.65 0.20
C VAL A 383 -9.80 26.03 0.39
N GLN A 384 -10.11 27.00 -0.48
CA GLN A 384 -9.58 28.37 -0.33
C GLN A 384 -10.00 28.97 1.02
N THR A 385 -11.26 28.74 1.41
CA THR A 385 -11.76 29.21 2.71
C THR A 385 -11.09 28.47 3.86
N VAL A 386 -10.81 27.18 3.70
CA VAL A 386 -10.08 26.39 4.70
C VAL A 386 -8.67 26.94 4.93
N PHE A 387 -7.90 27.20 3.87
CA PHE A 387 -6.55 27.76 4.02
C PHE A 387 -6.58 29.13 4.68
N ARG A 388 -7.43 30.04 4.21
CA ARG A 388 -7.59 31.37 4.81
C ARG A 388 -7.98 31.30 6.29
N ASN A 389 -8.89 30.39 6.65
CA ASN A 389 -9.30 30.19 8.04
C ASN A 389 -8.15 29.65 8.89
N MET A 390 -7.39 28.70 8.35
CA MET A 390 -6.23 28.13 9.01
C MET A 390 -5.13 29.18 9.22
N GLU A 391 -4.82 30.01 8.22
CA GLU A 391 -3.87 31.11 8.33
C GLU A 391 -4.31 32.16 9.38
N ASN A 392 -5.55 32.63 9.30
CA ASN A 392 -6.01 33.74 10.14
C ASN A 392 -6.43 33.33 11.54
N ASN A 393 -6.97 32.12 11.70
CA ASN A 393 -7.60 31.67 12.95
C ASN A 393 -7.00 30.36 13.49
N SER A 394 -5.97 29.80 12.87
CA SER A 394 -5.35 28.54 13.29
C SER A 394 -6.36 27.39 13.43
N ASN A 395 -7.43 27.40 12.63
CA ASN A 395 -8.40 26.30 12.53
C ASN A 395 -9.16 26.36 11.19
N PRO A 396 -9.57 25.21 10.64
CA PRO A 396 -10.26 25.18 9.34
C PRO A 396 -11.72 25.68 9.39
N TRP A 397 -12.36 25.75 10.57
CA TRP A 397 -13.74 26.22 10.75
C TRP A 397 -13.89 27.75 10.74
N GLY A 398 -12.80 28.52 10.81
CA GLY A 398 -12.84 29.98 10.82
C GLY A 398 -13.33 30.59 12.13
N MET A 399 -13.39 29.81 13.21
CA MET A 399 -13.80 30.27 14.53
C MET A 399 -12.70 31.10 15.18
N GLY A 400 -13.04 32.18 15.89
CA GLY A 400 -12.04 33.06 16.51
C GLY A 400 -11.22 32.36 17.59
N MET A 401 -9.89 32.55 17.57
CA MET A 401 -8.95 31.86 18.48
C MET A 401 -9.28 32.04 19.98
N ALA A 402 -9.78 33.21 20.36
CA ALA A 402 -10.14 33.53 21.75
C ALA A 402 -11.21 32.59 22.33
N THR A 403 -12.05 31.97 21.48
CA THR A 403 -13.14 31.08 21.91
C THR A 403 -12.70 29.63 22.11
N ARG A 404 -11.43 29.29 21.84
CA ARG A 404 -10.95 27.91 21.79
C ARG A 404 -11.17 27.12 23.10
N ALA A 405 -11.07 27.79 24.24
CA ALA A 405 -11.24 27.17 25.55
C ALA A 405 -12.68 27.21 26.09
N ASP A 406 -13.64 27.79 25.36
CA ASP A 406 -15.00 28.05 25.87
C ASP A 406 -15.74 26.78 26.32
N TRP A 407 -15.48 25.65 25.65
CA TRP A 407 -16.09 24.35 25.95
C TRP A 407 -15.69 23.78 27.33
N ALA A 408 -14.61 24.29 27.94
CA ALA A 408 -14.02 23.77 29.18
C ALA A 408 -14.26 24.65 30.42
N LYS A 409 -14.90 25.82 30.26
CA LYS A 409 -15.08 26.82 31.34
C LYS A 409 -15.74 26.26 32.61
N ASP A 410 -16.67 25.33 32.45
CA ASP A 410 -17.44 24.72 33.54
C ASP A 410 -16.81 23.43 34.11
N LEU A 411 -15.63 23.05 33.63
CA LEU A 411 -14.99 21.77 33.96
C LEU A 411 -13.81 21.90 34.93
N GLY A 412 -13.38 23.12 35.27
CA GLY A 412 -12.22 23.35 36.15
C GLY A 412 -10.91 22.82 35.57
N VAL A 413 -10.76 22.85 34.24
CA VAL A 413 -9.53 22.41 33.56
C VAL A 413 -8.46 23.50 33.62
N LYS A 414 -7.23 23.11 33.94
CA LYS A 414 -6.08 24.02 34.00
C LYS A 414 -5.68 24.50 32.60
N ILE A 415 -5.59 25.81 32.42
CA ILE A 415 -5.07 26.47 31.21
C ILE A 415 -3.64 26.93 31.47
N LEU A 416 -2.70 26.51 30.62
CA LEU A 416 -1.27 26.72 30.87
C LEU A 416 -0.83 28.19 30.90
N SER A 417 -1.49 29.07 30.13
CA SER A 417 -1.22 30.50 30.13
C SER A 417 -1.67 31.22 31.41
N GLU A 418 -2.70 30.70 32.09
CA GLU A 418 -3.28 31.31 33.29
C GLU A 418 -2.66 30.76 34.59
N ALA A 419 -2.37 29.46 34.60
CA ALA A 419 -1.82 28.76 35.74
C ALA A 419 -0.63 27.90 35.30
N PRO A 420 0.52 28.50 34.98
CA PRO A 420 1.74 27.73 34.70
C PRO A 420 2.11 26.93 35.95
N GLY A 421 2.38 25.64 35.78
CA GLY A 421 2.80 24.75 36.87
C GLY A 421 2.85 23.30 36.40
N GLU A 422 3.27 22.38 37.25
CA GLU A 422 3.46 20.97 36.86
C GLU A 422 2.14 20.31 36.39
N PHE A 423 2.25 19.53 35.32
CA PHE A 423 1.21 18.68 34.74
C PHE A 423 1.87 17.42 34.20
N ASP A 424 1.17 16.29 34.21
CA ASP A 424 1.71 15.02 33.71
C ASP A 424 1.45 14.88 32.20
N ILE A 425 0.31 15.39 31.73
CA ILE A 425 -0.18 15.23 30.36
C ILE A 425 -0.74 16.55 29.84
N LEU A 426 -0.28 17.00 28.67
CA LEU A 426 -0.97 18.01 27.90
C LEU A 426 -2.11 17.35 27.12
N PHE A 427 -3.36 17.73 27.38
CA PHE A 427 -4.47 17.35 26.52
C PHE A 427 -4.52 18.30 25.32
N TYR A 428 -4.01 17.83 24.18
CA TYR A 428 -4.09 18.56 22.92
C TYR A 428 -5.46 18.32 22.29
N VAL A 429 -6.32 19.34 22.40
CA VAL A 429 -7.75 19.27 22.10
C VAL A 429 -7.96 19.27 20.58
N GLY A 430 -7.13 20.03 19.87
CA GLY A 430 -7.21 20.22 18.43
C GLY A 430 -8.44 21.03 18.02
N CYS A 431 -8.62 21.19 16.71
CA CYS A 431 -9.67 22.05 16.17
C CYS A 431 -11.08 21.48 16.36
N ALA A 432 -11.30 20.21 16.03
CA ALA A 432 -12.61 19.58 16.20
C ALA A 432 -13.04 19.60 17.68
N GLY A 433 -12.13 19.28 18.60
CA GLY A 433 -12.45 19.23 20.03
C GLY A 433 -12.78 20.58 20.65
N SER A 434 -12.30 21.65 20.03
CA SER A 434 -12.49 23.02 20.51
C SER A 434 -13.67 23.74 19.84
N PHE A 435 -13.97 23.44 18.57
CA PHE A 435 -14.89 24.24 17.76
C PHE A 435 -16.11 23.48 17.22
N ASP A 436 -15.99 22.19 16.92
CA ASP A 436 -17.11 21.39 16.42
C ASP A 436 -18.04 20.99 17.58
N ASP A 437 -19.32 21.39 17.51
CA ASP A 437 -20.27 21.18 18.61
C ASP A 437 -20.50 19.71 18.94
N ARG A 438 -20.38 18.83 17.94
CA ARG A 438 -20.50 17.39 18.16
C ARG A 438 -19.27 16.86 18.90
N TYR A 439 -18.07 17.26 18.48
CA TYR A 439 -16.83 16.72 19.01
C TYR A 439 -16.37 17.40 20.31
N LYS A 440 -16.86 18.60 20.63
CA LYS A 440 -16.75 19.18 22.00
C LYS A 440 -17.25 18.20 23.06
N LYS A 441 -18.31 17.43 22.78
CA LYS A 441 -18.82 16.40 23.71
C LYS A 441 -17.78 15.32 24.01
N VAL A 442 -16.98 14.94 23.02
CA VAL A 442 -15.87 13.99 23.17
C VAL A 442 -14.75 14.58 24.03
N SER A 443 -14.39 15.86 23.82
CA SER A 443 -13.42 16.56 24.67
C SER A 443 -13.87 16.59 26.14
N ARG A 444 -15.15 16.93 26.38
CA ARG A 444 -15.74 16.93 27.73
C ARG A 444 -15.78 15.53 28.34
N ALA A 445 -16.09 14.50 27.55
CA ALA A 445 -16.05 13.11 28.00
C ALA A 445 -14.63 12.69 28.42
N MET A 446 -13.61 13.07 27.65
CA MET A 446 -12.22 12.79 27.97
C MET A 446 -11.78 13.49 29.26
N VAL A 447 -12.18 14.76 29.47
CA VAL A 447 -11.96 15.49 30.73
C VAL A 447 -12.56 14.74 31.91
N LYS A 448 -13.83 14.31 31.81
CA LYS A 448 -14.50 13.54 32.86
C LYS A 448 -13.75 12.23 33.19
N ILE A 449 -13.26 11.53 32.17
CA ILE A 449 -12.47 10.30 32.35
C ILE A 449 -11.16 10.59 33.07
N MET A 450 -10.41 11.61 32.65
CA MET A 450 -9.13 11.96 33.27
C MET A 450 -9.30 12.42 34.72
N GLN A 451 -10.34 13.21 35.00
CA GLN A 451 -10.68 13.65 36.37
C GLN A 451 -11.06 12.47 37.26
N ALA A 452 -11.93 11.56 36.78
CA ALA A 452 -12.30 10.36 37.52
C ALA A 452 -11.09 9.43 37.81
N ALA A 453 -10.11 9.41 36.90
CA ALA A 453 -8.87 8.66 37.03
C ALA A 453 -7.78 9.35 37.87
N GLY A 454 -8.03 10.58 38.34
CA GLY A 454 -7.05 11.39 39.08
C GLY A 454 -5.81 11.76 38.28
N ILE A 455 -5.93 11.96 36.96
CA ILE A 455 -4.82 12.37 36.09
C ILE A 455 -4.61 13.89 36.21
N ASN A 456 -3.36 14.32 36.44
CA ASN A 456 -3.00 15.74 36.41
C ASN A 456 -2.74 16.18 34.96
N PHE A 457 -3.69 16.88 34.35
CA PHE A 457 -3.59 17.35 32.97
C PHE A 457 -3.91 18.84 32.83
N ALA A 458 -3.43 19.43 31.74
CA ALA A 458 -3.71 20.81 31.36
C ALA A 458 -4.07 20.91 29.87
N ILE A 459 -4.63 22.04 29.46
CA ILE A 459 -4.83 22.42 28.05
C ILE A 459 -4.07 23.71 27.75
N LEU A 460 -3.77 23.94 26.46
CA LEU A 460 -3.14 25.17 26.00
C LEU A 460 -4.12 26.35 25.91
N GLY A 461 -5.42 26.08 25.85
CA GLY A 461 -6.44 27.12 25.71
C GLY A 461 -6.25 27.91 24.41
N THR A 462 -6.14 29.24 24.51
CA THR A 462 -5.99 30.14 23.37
C THR A 462 -4.65 30.01 22.64
N ASP A 463 -3.63 29.46 23.29
CA ASP A 463 -2.30 29.28 22.68
C ASP A 463 -2.25 28.07 21.73
N GLU A 464 -3.24 27.19 21.78
CA GLU A 464 -3.26 26.01 20.91
C GLU A 464 -3.56 26.38 19.44
N LYS A 465 -2.70 25.96 18.53
CA LYS A 465 -2.92 26.10 17.08
C LYS A 465 -3.34 24.76 16.47
N CYS A 466 -3.83 24.77 15.22
CA CYS A 466 -4.16 23.54 14.49
C CYS A 466 -2.91 22.67 14.32
N CYS A 467 -3.09 21.34 14.33
CA CYS A 467 -2.01 20.38 14.06
C CYS A 467 -1.52 20.42 12.61
N GLY A 468 -2.24 21.09 11.70
CA GLY A 468 -1.85 21.25 10.30
C GLY A 468 -2.17 20.07 9.36
N ASP A 469 -2.74 18.96 9.84
CA ASP A 469 -3.02 17.77 8.99
C ASP A 469 -3.77 18.13 7.69
N SER A 470 -4.84 18.92 7.79
CA SER A 470 -5.63 19.31 6.61
C SER A 470 -4.80 20.11 5.59
N ALA A 471 -4.00 21.08 6.04
CA ALA A 471 -3.10 21.81 5.14
C ALA A 471 -2.14 20.86 4.44
N ARG A 472 -1.52 19.94 5.20
CA ARG A 472 -0.54 19.01 4.67
C ARG A 472 -1.11 18.05 3.63
N ARG A 473 -2.23 17.40 3.94
CA ARG A 473 -2.85 16.38 3.06
C ARG A 473 -3.52 16.97 1.82
N ILE A 474 -3.87 18.26 1.85
CA ILE A 474 -4.39 18.98 0.68
C ILE A 474 -3.24 19.44 -0.22
N GLY A 475 -2.02 19.60 0.31
CA GLY A 475 -0.83 19.98 -0.47
C GLY A 475 -0.23 21.33 -0.08
N ASN A 476 -0.81 22.05 0.88
CA ASN A 476 -0.24 23.30 1.39
C ASN A 476 0.83 23.01 2.45
N GLU A 477 1.99 22.56 1.99
CA GLU A 477 3.12 22.20 2.84
C GLU A 477 3.69 23.43 3.58
N TYR A 478 3.69 24.60 2.96
CA TYR A 478 4.15 25.84 3.60
C TYR A 478 3.34 26.16 4.86
N LEU A 479 2.01 26.21 4.73
CA LEU A 479 1.12 26.46 5.86
C LEU A 479 1.25 25.38 6.95
N PHE A 480 1.41 24.12 6.55
CA PHE A 480 1.66 23.03 7.49
C PHE A 480 2.95 23.24 8.29
N GLN A 481 4.07 23.55 7.63
CA GLN A 481 5.36 23.70 8.31
C GLN A 481 5.37 24.90 9.25
N THR A 482 4.78 26.03 8.85
CA THR A 482 4.60 27.19 9.72
C THR A 482 3.84 26.81 10.98
N MET A 483 2.68 26.14 10.86
CA MET A 483 1.89 25.70 12.02
C MET A 483 2.63 24.69 12.89
N ALA A 484 3.38 23.77 12.28
CA ALA A 484 4.14 22.77 13.00
C ALA A 484 5.22 23.43 13.87
N GLN A 485 6.00 24.35 13.30
CA GLN A 485 7.05 25.08 13.99
C GLN A 485 6.49 25.91 15.15
N GLU A 486 5.42 26.68 14.92
CA GLU A 486 4.78 27.49 15.97
C GLU A 486 4.26 26.62 17.14
N ASN A 487 3.60 25.49 16.86
CA ASN A 487 3.16 24.58 17.92
C ASN A 487 4.36 23.97 18.68
N ILE A 488 5.44 23.62 17.98
CA ILE A 488 6.65 23.06 18.60
C ILE A 488 7.27 24.10 19.56
N GLU A 489 7.33 25.37 19.17
CA GLU A 489 7.80 26.45 20.05
C GLU A 489 6.93 26.63 21.29
N ILE A 490 5.60 26.63 21.12
CA ILE A 490 4.65 26.67 22.23
C ILE A 490 4.88 25.49 23.19
N PHE A 491 5.04 24.28 22.66
CA PHE A 491 5.24 23.08 23.47
C PHE A 491 6.58 23.14 24.23
N LYS A 492 7.63 23.68 23.60
CA LYS A 492 8.93 23.92 24.25
C LYS A 492 8.81 24.95 25.38
N ASN A 493 8.10 26.05 25.15
CA ASN A 493 7.91 27.11 26.15
C ASN A 493 7.19 26.59 27.41
N TYR A 494 6.22 25.68 27.24
CA TYR A 494 5.50 25.05 28.35
C TYR A 494 6.14 23.74 28.85
N ASN A 495 7.32 23.37 28.34
CA ASN A 495 8.07 22.16 28.72
C ASN A 495 7.22 20.88 28.63
N VAL A 496 6.44 20.76 27.55
CA VAL A 496 5.53 19.65 27.31
C VAL A 496 6.30 18.36 27.04
N LYS A 497 6.10 17.34 27.89
CA LYS A 497 6.76 16.02 27.76
C LYS A 497 5.87 14.95 27.17
N LYS A 498 4.57 15.02 27.44
CA LYS A 498 3.56 14.03 27.05
C LYS A 498 2.30 14.72 26.55
N VAL A 499 1.83 14.31 25.38
CA VAL A 499 0.66 14.84 24.70
C VAL A 499 -0.37 13.74 24.51
N LEU A 500 -1.60 14.02 24.95
CA LEU A 500 -2.78 13.21 24.68
C LEU A 500 -3.53 13.80 23.49
N ALA A 501 -3.77 13.00 22.45
CA ALA A 501 -4.57 13.39 21.30
C ALA A 501 -5.83 12.51 21.17
N THR A 502 -6.99 13.13 20.95
CA THR A 502 -8.24 12.39 20.68
C THR A 502 -8.48 12.16 19.19
N CYS A 503 -7.90 12.99 18.32
CA CYS A 503 -8.01 12.85 16.88
C CYS A 503 -6.83 12.03 16.31
N PRO A 504 -7.08 10.90 15.59
CA PRO A 504 -6.02 10.12 14.95
C PRO A 504 -5.18 10.88 13.91
N HIS A 505 -5.75 11.90 13.27
CA HIS A 505 -5.03 12.77 12.33
C HIS A 505 -3.97 13.60 13.06
N GLY A 506 -4.39 14.35 14.08
CA GLY A 506 -3.49 15.10 14.94
C GLY A 506 -2.49 14.20 15.65
N PHE A 507 -2.93 13.03 16.14
CA PHE A 507 -2.05 12.01 16.71
C PHE A 507 -0.93 11.60 15.75
N ASN A 508 -1.25 11.29 14.49
CA ASN A 508 -0.24 10.89 13.49
C ASN A 508 0.76 12.02 13.22
N VAL A 509 0.26 13.24 13.04
CA VAL A 509 1.08 14.42 12.74
C VAL A 509 2.01 14.73 13.91
N LEU A 510 1.48 14.84 15.13
CA LEU A 510 2.25 15.13 16.34
C LEU A 510 3.28 14.03 16.62
N LYS A 511 2.90 12.75 16.46
CA LYS A 511 3.75 11.61 16.82
C LYS A 511 4.87 11.34 15.82
N LYS A 512 4.62 11.56 14.52
CA LYS A 512 5.52 11.07 13.46
C LYS A 512 6.03 12.14 12.51
N GLU A 513 5.32 13.25 12.36
CA GLU A 513 5.70 14.30 11.42
C GLU A 513 6.34 15.50 12.11
N TYR A 514 5.86 15.91 13.28
CA TYR A 514 6.51 16.96 14.08
C TYR A 514 7.97 16.63 14.44
N PRO A 515 8.37 15.37 14.70
CA PRO A 515 9.78 15.02 14.89
C PRO A 515 10.70 15.38 13.71
N GLN A 516 10.17 15.46 12.48
CA GLN A 516 10.94 15.92 11.30
C GLN A 516 11.38 17.39 11.43
N PHE A 517 10.78 18.14 12.36
CA PHE A 517 11.03 19.56 12.63
C PHE A 517 11.62 19.78 14.04
N GLY A 518 12.17 18.75 14.68
CA GLY A 518 12.85 18.87 15.98
C GLY A 518 11.92 18.90 17.19
N ALA A 519 10.76 18.24 17.08
CA ALA A 519 9.85 18.00 18.20
C ALA A 519 10.30 16.78 19.03
N GLU A 520 10.31 16.94 20.35
CA GLU A 520 10.67 15.87 21.30
C GLU A 520 9.62 15.77 22.42
N PHE A 521 8.63 14.91 22.23
CA PHE A 521 7.62 14.59 23.24
C PHE A 521 6.95 13.25 22.95
N GLU A 522 6.42 12.60 23.97
CA GLU A 522 5.62 11.38 23.82
C GLU A 522 4.19 11.76 23.40
N VAL A 523 3.63 11.05 22.42
CA VAL A 523 2.23 11.23 22.01
C VAL A 523 1.47 9.93 22.19
N ILE A 524 0.37 9.99 22.92
CA ILE A 524 -0.55 8.87 23.17
C ILE A 524 -1.93 9.18 22.61
N HIS A 525 -2.59 8.17 22.04
CA HIS A 525 -3.98 8.31 21.60
C HIS A 525 -4.94 8.05 22.76
N HIS A 526 -6.09 8.73 22.78
CA HIS A 526 -7.07 8.59 23.85
C HIS A 526 -7.53 7.15 24.11
N THR A 527 -7.65 6.33 23.06
CA THR A 527 -7.99 4.90 23.20
C THR A 527 -6.92 4.10 23.93
N GLU A 528 -5.64 4.47 23.79
CA GLU A 528 -4.55 3.79 24.50
C GLU A 528 -4.58 4.16 25.99
N LEU A 529 -4.74 5.46 26.29
CA LEU A 529 -4.87 5.95 27.67
C LEU A 529 -6.08 5.33 28.38
N ILE A 530 -7.26 5.37 27.76
CA ILE A 530 -8.48 4.83 28.36
C ILE A 530 -8.33 3.34 28.68
N LEU A 531 -7.75 2.56 27.76
CA LEU A 531 -7.52 1.15 27.99
C LEU A 531 -6.56 0.90 29.16
N ASP A 532 -5.48 1.69 29.26
CA ASP A 532 -4.53 1.62 30.37
C ASP A 532 -5.21 1.94 31.71
N LEU A 533 -6.04 2.99 31.76
CA LEU A 533 -6.80 3.37 32.94
C LEU A 533 -7.75 2.25 33.41
N ILE A 534 -8.40 1.55 32.49
CA ILE A 534 -9.28 0.41 32.79
C ILE A 534 -8.45 -0.77 33.31
N LYS A 535 -7.36 -1.14 32.63
CA LYS A 535 -6.51 -2.28 33.01
C LYS A 535 -5.86 -2.10 34.37
N ASN A 536 -5.45 -0.87 34.69
CA ASN A 536 -4.85 -0.52 35.97
C ASN A 536 -5.88 -0.27 37.07
N GLY A 537 -7.18 -0.44 36.78
CA GLY A 537 -8.26 -0.27 37.75
C GLY A 537 -8.48 1.17 38.23
N ARG A 538 -7.90 2.16 37.56
CA ARG A 538 -8.06 3.59 37.87
C ARG A 538 -9.46 4.09 37.53
N ILE A 539 -10.10 3.49 36.53
CA ILE A 539 -11.53 3.69 36.25
C ILE A 539 -12.22 2.34 36.19
N LYS A 540 -13.46 2.28 36.67
CA LYS A 540 -14.33 1.10 36.58
C LYS A 540 -15.58 1.47 35.82
N LEU A 541 -16.10 0.54 35.04
CA LEU A 541 -17.25 0.77 34.18
C LEU A 541 -18.48 0.05 34.73
N LYS A 542 -19.60 0.77 34.88
CA LYS A 542 -20.92 0.19 35.15
C LYS A 542 -21.48 -0.42 33.88
N GLY A 543 -22.23 -1.51 34.03
CA GLY A 543 -23.03 -2.05 32.93
C GLY A 543 -24.38 -1.33 32.86
N GLU A 544 -24.76 -0.83 31.70
CA GLU A 544 -26.15 -0.46 31.39
C GLU A 544 -26.51 -0.95 29.98
N LEU A 545 -27.77 -1.38 29.83
CA LEU A 545 -28.50 -1.82 28.63
C LEU A 545 -27.69 -2.64 27.59
N ALA A 546 -28.14 -3.88 27.35
CA ALA A 546 -27.67 -4.70 26.24
C ALA A 546 -27.81 -3.95 24.90
N LYS A 547 -26.71 -3.36 24.42
CA LYS A 547 -26.62 -2.67 23.13
C LYS A 547 -25.71 -3.46 22.21
N THR A 548 -26.17 -3.62 20.97
CA THR A 548 -25.38 -4.11 19.86
C THR A 548 -24.55 -2.95 19.32
N ILE A 549 -23.24 -3.07 19.42
CA ILE A 549 -22.28 -2.04 19.00
C ILE A 549 -21.51 -2.55 17.80
N THR A 550 -21.37 -1.75 16.76
CA THR A 550 -20.38 -1.98 15.71
C THR A 550 -19.27 -0.95 15.79
N LEU A 551 -18.03 -1.35 15.47
CA LEU A 551 -16.85 -0.49 15.54
C LEU A 551 -16.38 -0.11 14.14
N HIS A 552 -16.09 1.17 13.92
CA HIS A 552 -15.33 1.62 12.76
C HIS A 552 -13.86 1.82 13.07
N ASP A 553 -12.99 1.05 12.39
CA ASP A 553 -11.55 1.28 12.41
C ASP A 553 -11.16 2.51 11.56
N SER A 554 -10.73 3.58 12.23
CA SER A 554 -10.18 4.78 11.59
C SER A 554 -8.91 4.45 10.80
N CYS A 555 -8.76 5.05 9.62
CA CYS A 555 -7.57 4.85 8.78
C CYS A 555 -6.29 5.33 9.48
N PHE A 556 -6.34 6.50 10.10
CA PHE A 556 -5.18 7.11 10.76
C PHE A 556 -4.83 6.41 12.09
N LEU A 557 -5.80 5.81 12.78
CA LEU A 557 -5.51 5.02 13.98
C LEU A 557 -5.00 3.62 13.62
N GLY A 558 -5.71 2.96 12.68
CA GLY A 558 -5.42 1.62 12.23
C GLY A 558 -4.29 1.57 11.20
N ARG A 559 -4.56 1.87 9.93
CA ARG A 559 -3.56 1.68 8.86
C ARG A 559 -2.31 2.53 9.03
N TYR A 560 -2.40 3.73 9.58
CA TYR A 560 -1.22 4.56 9.76
C TYR A 560 -0.44 4.18 11.02
N ASN A 561 -1.10 3.91 12.15
CA ASN A 561 -0.45 3.73 13.46
C ASN A 561 -0.48 2.30 14.01
N ASP A 562 -1.08 1.36 13.29
CA ASP A 562 -1.25 -0.06 13.65
C ASP A 562 -1.96 -0.28 15.01
N ILE A 563 -2.82 0.67 15.40
CA ILE A 563 -3.62 0.62 16.63
C ILE A 563 -5.04 0.12 16.28
N TYR A 564 -5.31 -1.16 16.59
CA TYR A 564 -6.60 -1.81 16.33
C TYR A 564 -7.26 -2.38 17.59
N GLN A 565 -6.45 -2.86 18.54
CA GLN A 565 -6.94 -3.57 19.72
C GLN A 565 -7.49 -2.66 20.81
N PRO A 566 -6.92 -1.49 21.12
CA PRO A 566 -7.44 -0.66 22.21
C PRO A 566 -8.92 -0.31 22.10
N PRO A 567 -9.44 0.14 20.93
CA PRO A 567 -10.87 0.35 20.73
C PRO A 567 -11.74 -0.87 21.11
N ARG A 568 -11.36 -2.06 20.64
CA ARG A 568 -12.10 -3.31 20.87
C ARG A 568 -12.07 -3.74 22.32
N GLN A 569 -10.89 -3.67 22.96
CA GLN A 569 -10.72 -4.06 24.35
C GLN A 569 -11.51 -3.14 25.29
N ILE A 570 -11.59 -1.84 24.99
CA ILE A 570 -12.43 -0.90 25.73
C ILE A 570 -13.90 -1.30 25.61
N LEU A 571 -14.40 -1.50 24.38
CA LEU A 571 -15.81 -1.87 24.16
C LEU A 571 -16.17 -3.21 24.84
N ASN A 572 -15.27 -4.19 24.82
CA ASN A 572 -15.48 -5.48 25.49
C ASN A 572 -15.36 -5.41 27.03
N SER A 573 -14.76 -4.37 27.58
CA SER A 573 -14.66 -4.17 29.04
C SER A 573 -15.96 -3.65 29.66
N ILE A 574 -16.91 -3.20 28.84
CA ILE A 574 -18.18 -2.64 29.29
C ILE A 574 -19.17 -3.78 29.52
N PRO A 575 -19.64 -3.99 30.75
CA PRO A 575 -20.53 -5.11 31.03
C PRO A 575 -21.81 -5.02 30.20
N GLN A 576 -22.26 -6.16 29.64
CA GLN A 576 -23.48 -6.30 28.83
C GLN A 576 -23.45 -5.68 27.43
N ALA A 577 -22.35 -5.04 27.00
CA ALA A 577 -22.19 -4.60 25.61
C ALA A 577 -21.91 -5.79 24.67
N LYS A 578 -22.54 -5.81 23.49
CA LYS A 578 -22.30 -6.82 22.45
C LYS A 578 -21.62 -6.18 21.24
N LEU A 579 -20.32 -6.39 21.09
CA LEU A 579 -19.58 -5.96 19.91
C LEU A 579 -19.86 -6.91 18.73
N VAL A 580 -20.38 -6.37 17.62
CA VAL A 580 -20.58 -7.05 16.35
C VAL A 580 -19.75 -6.32 15.30
N GLU A 581 -18.78 -7.02 14.72
CA GLU A 581 -17.87 -6.45 13.72
C GLU A 581 -18.53 -6.35 12.33
N MET A 582 -18.14 -5.32 11.57
CA MET A 582 -18.43 -5.23 10.14
C MET A 582 -17.64 -6.29 9.35
N ASP A 583 -17.96 -6.48 8.07
CA ASP A 583 -17.25 -7.45 7.22
C ASP A 583 -15.80 -7.01 6.95
N ARG A 584 -15.59 -5.69 6.79
CA ARG A 584 -14.26 -5.10 6.60
C ARG A 584 -13.81 -4.38 7.85
N ILE A 585 -12.78 -4.93 8.48
CA ILE A 585 -12.20 -4.48 9.75
C ILE A 585 -10.67 -4.39 9.68
N GLN A 586 -10.10 -3.72 10.67
CA GLN A 586 -8.66 -3.52 10.83
C GLN A 586 -8.01 -2.99 9.54
N LYS A 587 -6.96 -3.66 9.05
CA LYS A 587 -6.24 -3.32 7.82
C LYS A 587 -7.13 -3.26 6.58
N THR A 588 -8.21 -4.05 6.58
CA THR A 588 -9.19 -4.13 5.47
C THR A 588 -10.34 -3.13 5.60
N SER A 589 -10.43 -2.37 6.69
CA SER A 589 -11.51 -1.41 6.96
C SER A 589 -11.73 -0.43 5.81
N PHE A 590 -12.98 -0.20 5.45
CA PHE A 590 -13.34 0.76 4.40
C PHE A 590 -13.38 2.19 4.96
N CYS A 591 -12.82 3.15 4.21
CA CYS A 591 -12.68 4.53 4.66
C CYS A 591 -14.04 5.19 4.94
N CYS A 592 -14.08 6.12 5.89
CA CYS A 592 -15.26 6.96 6.13
C CYS A 592 -15.46 8.06 5.07
N GLY A 593 -14.43 8.40 4.29
CA GLY A 593 -14.50 9.39 3.20
C GLY A 593 -13.79 10.71 3.46
N ALA A 594 -13.59 11.12 4.72
CA ALA A 594 -13.15 12.48 5.07
C ALA A 594 -11.63 12.75 5.02
N GLY A 595 -10.78 11.72 4.99
CA GLY A 595 -9.33 11.90 4.95
C GLY A 595 -8.84 12.60 3.68
N GLY A 596 -7.59 13.06 3.66
CA GLY A 596 -7.02 13.71 2.46
C GLY A 596 -7.61 15.07 2.15
N GLY A 597 -8.20 15.75 3.15
CA GLY A 597 -8.88 17.03 2.96
C GLY A 597 -10.32 16.91 2.45
N ARG A 598 -10.82 15.70 2.21
CA ARG A 598 -12.19 15.45 1.71
C ARG A 598 -13.29 15.89 2.68
N MET A 599 -12.98 16.01 3.97
CA MET A 599 -13.85 16.65 4.97
C MET A 599 -14.35 18.04 4.54
N TRP A 600 -13.56 18.73 3.71
CA TRP A 600 -13.78 20.12 3.34
C TRP A 600 -14.24 20.30 1.89
N MET A 601 -14.37 19.21 1.14
CA MET A 601 -14.64 19.24 -0.29
C MET A 601 -15.96 18.55 -0.56
N GLU A 602 -16.78 19.11 -1.45
CA GLU A 602 -18.02 18.46 -1.83
C GLU A 602 -17.78 17.16 -2.64
N GLU A 603 -18.58 16.14 -2.32
CA GLU A 603 -18.59 14.86 -3.03
C GLU A 603 -19.59 14.92 -4.19
N LEU A 604 -19.15 15.42 -5.34
CA LEU A 604 -20.03 15.65 -6.51
C LEU A 604 -20.16 14.44 -7.47
N ARG A 605 -19.37 13.39 -7.28
CA ARG A 605 -19.26 12.26 -8.22
C ARG A 605 -19.37 10.92 -7.50
N GLY A 606 -20.01 9.97 -8.18
CA GLY A 606 -20.27 8.64 -7.64
C GLY A 606 -21.18 8.68 -6.40
N LYS A 607 -21.15 7.62 -5.61
CA LYS A 607 -21.76 7.59 -4.27
C LYS A 607 -20.83 8.27 -3.26
N LYS A 608 -21.39 8.92 -2.23
CA LYS A 608 -20.58 9.43 -1.12
C LYS A 608 -19.98 8.26 -0.35
N ILE A 609 -18.70 8.36 0.02
CA ILE A 609 -17.97 7.24 0.62
C ILE A 609 -18.53 6.91 2.02
N ASN A 610 -18.91 7.96 2.75
CA ASN A 610 -19.51 7.82 4.08
C ASN A 610 -20.85 7.07 4.04
N GLU A 611 -21.69 7.30 3.02
CA GLU A 611 -22.94 6.57 2.84
C GLU A 611 -22.70 5.08 2.57
N VAL A 612 -21.76 4.74 1.67
CA VAL A 612 -21.39 3.34 1.40
C VAL A 612 -20.88 2.65 2.67
N ARG A 613 -20.07 3.34 3.46
CA ARG A 613 -19.58 2.77 4.74
C ARG A 613 -20.71 2.64 5.76
N THR A 614 -21.64 3.58 5.80
CA THR A 614 -22.78 3.55 6.72
C THR A 614 -23.74 2.42 6.38
N GLU A 615 -24.02 2.20 5.09
CA GLU A 615 -24.80 1.04 4.63
C GLU A 615 -24.17 -0.28 5.10
N GLU A 616 -22.85 -0.43 4.99
CA GLU A 616 -22.13 -1.61 5.51
C GLU A 616 -22.31 -1.78 7.01
N ALA A 617 -22.24 -0.69 7.79
CA ALA A 617 -22.45 -0.73 9.24
C ALA A 617 -23.88 -1.14 9.60
N LEU A 618 -24.89 -0.61 8.88
CA LEU A 618 -26.30 -0.89 9.12
C LEU A 618 -26.67 -2.35 8.84
N THR A 619 -25.93 -3.07 7.98
CA THR A 619 -26.15 -4.53 7.76
C THR A 619 -25.99 -5.37 9.02
N LYS A 620 -25.31 -4.84 10.05
CA LYS A 620 -25.11 -5.52 11.34
C LYS A 620 -26.22 -5.26 12.35
N ASN A 621 -27.24 -4.48 11.98
CA ASN A 621 -28.32 -4.00 12.85
C ASN A 621 -27.81 -3.47 14.20
N PRO A 622 -26.83 -2.54 14.21
CA PRO A 622 -26.30 -2.01 15.46
C PRO A 622 -27.29 -1.01 16.09
N ASP A 623 -27.35 -0.98 17.42
CA ASP A 623 -27.94 0.14 18.16
C ASP A 623 -27.00 1.36 18.14
N LEU A 624 -25.70 1.11 18.02
CA LEU A 624 -24.66 2.11 18.08
C LEU A 624 -23.46 1.81 17.17
N ILE A 625 -22.97 2.83 16.49
CA ILE A 625 -21.71 2.81 15.74
C ILE A 625 -20.65 3.55 16.58
N ALA A 626 -19.64 2.82 17.04
CA ALA A 626 -18.51 3.38 17.78
C ALA A 626 -17.40 3.84 16.83
N THR A 627 -16.85 5.03 17.09
CA THR A 627 -15.69 5.57 16.38
C THR A 627 -14.62 6.05 17.36
N ALA A 628 -13.43 6.37 16.84
CA ALA A 628 -12.33 6.93 17.62
C ALA A 628 -11.66 8.08 16.86
N CYS A 629 -12.45 8.85 16.10
CA CYS A 629 -11.96 9.86 15.18
C CYS A 629 -13.04 10.90 14.91
N PRO A 630 -12.75 12.22 15.01
CA PRO A 630 -13.74 13.27 14.79
C PRO A 630 -14.33 13.21 13.38
N PHE A 631 -13.48 13.03 12.37
CA PHE A 631 -13.94 12.97 11.00
C PHE A 631 -14.81 11.74 10.74
N CYS A 632 -14.47 10.59 11.33
CA CYS A 632 -15.31 9.40 11.19
C CYS A 632 -16.66 9.61 11.88
N LEU A 633 -16.67 10.23 13.06
CA LEU A 633 -17.89 10.54 13.79
C LEU A 633 -18.85 11.38 12.93
N THR A 634 -18.38 12.52 12.40
CA THR A 634 -19.21 13.38 11.52
C THR A 634 -19.67 12.63 10.27
N MET A 635 -18.78 11.89 9.61
CA MET A 635 -19.12 11.16 8.38
C MET A 635 -20.22 10.11 8.61
N PHE A 636 -20.20 9.39 9.73
CA PHE A 636 -21.28 8.45 10.07
C PHE A 636 -22.57 9.14 10.47
N GLU A 637 -22.53 10.27 11.18
CA GLU A 637 -23.75 11.03 11.48
C GLU A 637 -24.43 11.51 10.20
N ASP A 638 -23.66 12.06 9.27
CA ASP A 638 -24.18 12.49 7.96
C ASP A 638 -24.68 11.30 7.14
N GLY A 639 -23.96 10.18 7.18
CA GLY A 639 -24.37 8.93 6.53
C GLY A 639 -25.68 8.37 7.10
N LEU A 640 -25.88 8.42 8.43
CA LEU A 640 -27.12 7.94 9.06
C LEU A 640 -28.30 8.83 8.69
N LYS A 641 -28.13 10.16 8.68
CA LYS A 641 -29.16 11.10 8.21
C LYS A 641 -29.54 10.82 6.76
N ALA A 642 -28.55 10.61 5.89
CA ALA A 642 -28.80 10.27 4.48
C ALA A 642 -29.55 8.95 4.30
N LYS A 643 -29.47 8.02 5.26
CA LYS A 643 -30.21 6.75 5.27
C LYS A 643 -31.47 6.76 6.16
N ASN A 644 -31.86 7.91 6.71
CA ASN A 644 -33.00 8.05 7.64
C ASN A 644 -32.92 7.06 8.82
N ALA A 645 -31.71 6.86 9.36
CA ALA A 645 -31.41 5.89 10.41
C ALA A 645 -30.94 6.54 11.71
N ASP A 646 -30.80 7.86 11.76
CA ASP A 646 -30.26 8.65 12.88
C ASP A 646 -31.18 8.71 14.12
N GLU A 647 -32.48 8.40 13.95
CA GLU A 647 -33.40 8.19 15.06
C GLU A 647 -33.18 6.83 15.76
N LYS A 648 -32.77 5.81 14.99
CA LYS A 648 -32.67 4.41 15.46
C LYS A 648 -31.26 4.03 15.91
N VAL A 649 -30.25 4.51 15.19
CA VAL A 649 -28.84 4.19 15.42
C VAL A 649 -28.11 5.45 15.85
N LYS A 650 -27.29 5.36 16.91
CA LYS A 650 -26.46 6.48 17.37
C LYS A 650 -25.01 6.28 16.99
N VAL A 651 -24.28 7.37 16.77
CA VAL A 651 -22.82 7.35 16.59
C VAL A 651 -22.19 8.01 17.80
N LEU A 652 -21.31 7.29 18.50
CA LEU A 652 -20.55 7.83 19.62
C LEU A 652 -19.06 7.59 19.42
N ASP A 653 -18.25 8.53 19.91
CA ASP A 653 -16.84 8.24 20.15
C ASP A 653 -16.69 7.31 21.36
N ILE A 654 -15.65 6.48 21.36
CA ILE A 654 -15.35 5.56 22.46
C ILE A 654 -15.17 6.30 23.80
N ALA A 655 -14.61 7.51 23.82
CA ALA A 655 -14.50 8.29 25.04
C ALA A 655 -15.88 8.67 25.61
N GLU A 656 -16.85 9.03 24.78
CA GLU A 656 -18.23 9.29 25.24
C GLU A 656 -18.87 8.03 25.81
N PHE A 657 -18.65 6.91 25.13
CA PHE A 657 -19.18 5.63 25.58
C PHE A 657 -18.62 5.28 26.97
N VAL A 658 -17.31 5.45 27.20
CA VAL A 658 -16.70 5.22 28.51
C VAL A 658 -17.19 6.22 29.56
N ALA A 659 -17.24 7.51 29.24
CA ALA A 659 -17.65 8.56 30.19
C ALA A 659 -19.10 8.40 30.70
N ASN A 660 -19.98 7.83 29.88
CA ASN A 660 -21.36 7.51 30.24
C ASN A 660 -21.47 6.29 31.18
N HIS A 661 -20.46 5.42 31.18
CA HIS A 661 -20.42 4.20 31.98
C HIS A 661 -19.41 4.27 33.11
N LEU A 662 -18.83 5.43 33.45
CA LEU A 662 -17.99 5.56 34.64
C LEU A 662 -18.81 5.26 35.91
N LEU A 663 -18.21 4.47 36.81
CA LEU A 663 -18.72 4.20 38.16
C LEU A 663 -18.48 5.36 39.12
#